data_AF-A0A7K8E9J2-F1
#
_entry.id   AF-A0A7K8E9J2-F1
#
_cell.length_a   1.000
_cell.length_b   1.000
_cell.length_c   1.000
_cell.angle_alpha   90.00
_cell.angle_beta   90.00
_cell.angle_gamma   90.00
#
_symmetry.space_group_name_H-M   'P 1'
#
loop_
_entity.id
_entity.type
_entity.pdbx_description
1 polymer ?
#
loop_
_entity_poly.entity_id
_entity_poly.type
_entity_poly.pdbx_seq_one_letter_code
_entity_poly.pdbx_strand_id
1 'polypeptide(L)'
;SGSVSGLTLKLIRTSVIEMLETLSDDDFVNVVSFNNNAQNVSCFNHLVQANVRNKKKLKEAVYKISAKGITDYKKGFSYAFEQLLNHSVSRANCNKIIMLFTDGGEERAQEIFHKYNEDKKVRVFTFSVGQHNYDKGPIQWMACENKGYYYEIPSIGAIRINTQEYLDVLGRPMVLAGEQAKQVQWTNVYLDALELGLVITGTLPVFNLTREQNGKINQLILGVMGVDVSLEDIKKLTPRFTLCPNGYYFAIDPNGYVLLHPNLQPKQIGVGIPKVKLRKRRPNVQNPKSQEPVTLDFLDAELENDIKVEIRKKMIDGESGEKTFETLVKSQDERYIDKGNRTYTWTAVNGTDYSLALVLPSYSFYYIKAKIDEPIIQARFSESLKLDDFDEAGYTFLAPREYCSDVKKSENNTEFLLNFNEFIDRNTPSSSSCNTDMVIRVLLDAGFTSELAQNYWSKLSFDGVVAQFVVTDGGITRVFPKRAGEDWLENAETYEISFYKRSLDNDNYIFTAPYYNKSGANSYESGIMVSKAGEIEVDGKLLKPAVVGIKIDATSWMENFTKTTIKSLCNSEICGCEKNSMHVDCVILDDGGFLLMSNRDEYTQQIGRFFGEIDPGLMRNLINMSLYAFNKSYDYQSVCDPEEEPKQGAGLRSAYVPTITDILQLGWWASAAAWSILQQLFLSLTFPRFLEAADMEDDDFGAALPKTSCITEQTQYFFENNDKSFGGIVDCINCSRLYHAEKISNTNLVFIISDSQLLCRSCDPKPLMQAEKPDEGPNPCEMVKQPRYRKGPEICFDEAKQEDSADCGGASGLSPSLWSMVAIQSVLLWLLSGSRHCQL
;
A
#
# COMPACT_ATOMS: atom_id res chain seq x y z
N SER A 1 -24.16 -8.48 26.99
CA SER A 1 -24.64 -8.60 28.40
C SER A 1 -23.46 -8.85 29.34
N GLY A 2 -23.69 -8.97 30.65
CA GLY A 2 -22.66 -9.34 31.63
C GLY A 2 -22.27 -10.82 31.62
N SER A 3 -23.15 -11.70 31.14
CA SER A 3 -22.94 -13.17 31.10
C SER A 3 -21.73 -13.57 30.25
N VAL A 4 -21.52 -12.89 29.13
CA VAL A 4 -20.41 -13.16 28.21
C VAL A 4 -19.04 -12.73 28.75
N SER A 5 -18.97 -12.06 29.91
CA SER A 5 -17.70 -11.57 30.45
C SER A 5 -16.70 -12.71 30.73
N GLY A 6 -15.41 -12.48 30.49
CA GLY A 6 -14.37 -13.49 30.65
C GLY A 6 -13.94 -14.15 29.33
N LEU A 7 -13.91 -15.49 29.30
CA LEU A 7 -13.39 -16.26 28.16
C LEU A 7 -14.29 -16.10 26.92
N THR A 8 -15.60 -16.15 27.09
CA THR A 8 -16.58 -15.99 26.01
C THR A 8 -16.38 -14.67 25.27
N LEU A 9 -16.30 -13.53 25.98
CA LEU A 9 -16.09 -12.23 25.35
C LEU A 9 -14.78 -12.20 24.55
N LYS A 10 -13.72 -12.85 25.05
CA LYS A 10 -12.46 -12.96 24.32
C LYS A 10 -12.65 -13.73 23.01
N LEU A 11 -13.36 -14.86 23.06
CA LEU A 11 -13.67 -15.67 21.87
C LEU A 11 -14.57 -14.91 20.88
N ILE A 12 -15.59 -14.18 21.36
CA ILE A 12 -16.46 -13.35 20.52
C ILE A 12 -15.64 -12.28 19.79
N ARG A 13 -14.76 -11.54 20.50
CA ARG A 13 -13.90 -10.52 19.88
C ARG A 13 -13.05 -11.13 18.76
N THR A 14 -12.41 -12.28 19.02
CA THR A 14 -11.62 -12.98 17.99
C THR A 14 -12.48 -13.48 16.85
N SER A 15 -13.67 -14.02 17.12
CA SER A 15 -14.57 -14.54 16.08
C SER A 15 -15.11 -13.45 15.17
N VAL A 16 -15.47 -12.29 15.71
CA VAL A 16 -15.91 -11.14 14.91
C VAL A 16 -14.76 -10.61 14.07
N ILE A 17 -13.52 -10.58 14.60
CA ILE A 17 -12.34 -10.17 13.83
C ILE A 17 -12.10 -11.13 12.66
N GLU A 18 -12.13 -12.45 12.90
CA GLU A 18 -11.98 -13.47 11.84
C GLU A 18 -13.13 -13.42 10.83
N MET A 19 -14.36 -13.15 11.27
CA MET A 19 -15.51 -12.95 10.38
C MET A 19 -15.30 -11.75 9.46
N LEU A 20 -14.79 -10.63 9.98
CA LEU A 20 -14.46 -9.46 9.16
C LEU A 20 -13.39 -9.76 8.11
N GLU A 21 -12.48 -10.72 8.34
CA GLU A 21 -11.51 -11.14 7.31
C GLU A 21 -12.17 -11.82 6.11
N THR A 22 -13.33 -12.44 6.29
CA THR A 22 -14.06 -13.11 5.19
C THR A 22 -14.74 -12.13 4.23
N LEU A 23 -14.88 -10.87 4.63
CA LEU A 23 -15.58 -9.85 3.85
C LEU A 23 -14.67 -9.19 2.81
N SER A 24 -15.21 -9.00 1.62
CA SER A 24 -14.59 -8.35 0.47
C SER A 24 -14.99 -6.88 0.33
N ASP A 25 -14.37 -6.17 -0.61
CA ASP A 25 -14.68 -4.76 -0.87
C ASP A 25 -16.09 -4.51 -1.44
N ASP A 26 -16.72 -5.51 -2.05
CA ASP A 26 -18.11 -5.40 -2.52
C ASP A 26 -19.12 -5.60 -1.39
N ASP A 27 -18.68 -6.16 -0.27
CA ASP A 27 -19.52 -6.38 0.91
C ASP A 27 -19.67 -5.10 1.74
N PHE A 28 -20.82 -5.01 2.42
CA PHE A 28 -21.11 -3.91 3.34
C PHE A 28 -21.42 -4.44 4.73
N VAL A 29 -20.79 -3.84 5.72
CA VAL A 29 -20.84 -4.32 7.10
C VAL A 29 -20.97 -3.16 8.09
N ASN A 30 -21.65 -3.42 9.19
CA ASN A 30 -21.59 -2.62 10.41
C ASN A 30 -21.59 -3.60 11.59
N VAL A 31 -21.02 -3.18 12.72
CA VAL A 31 -20.97 -3.99 13.94
C VAL A 31 -21.74 -3.27 15.03
N VAL A 32 -22.80 -3.93 15.51
CA VAL A 32 -23.67 -3.45 16.58
C VAL A 32 -23.42 -4.28 17.83
N SER A 33 -23.35 -3.62 18.98
CA SER A 33 -23.32 -4.28 20.28
C SER A 33 -24.59 -3.95 21.05
N PHE A 34 -25.11 -4.93 21.80
CA PHE A 34 -26.30 -4.71 22.62
C PHE A 34 -26.18 -5.31 24.01
N ASN A 35 -26.84 -4.63 24.95
CA ASN A 35 -27.09 -5.08 26.31
C ASN A 35 -28.54 -4.73 26.70
N ASN A 36 -28.75 -3.70 27.52
CA ASN A 36 -30.06 -3.11 27.78
C ASN A 36 -30.52 -2.20 26.62
N ASN A 37 -29.57 -1.68 25.85
CA ASN A 37 -29.78 -0.87 24.65
C ASN A 37 -28.86 -1.39 23.52
N ALA A 38 -29.20 -1.10 22.27
CA ALA A 38 -28.36 -1.38 21.11
C ALA A 38 -27.60 -0.11 20.69
N GLN A 39 -26.31 -0.26 20.38
CA GLN A 39 -25.46 0.83 19.92
C GLN A 39 -24.41 0.34 18.93
N ASN A 40 -24.01 1.20 17.99
CA ASN A 40 -22.90 0.93 17.10
C ASN A 40 -21.59 0.83 17.90
N VAL A 41 -20.74 -0.13 17.53
CA VAL A 41 -19.46 -0.36 18.20
C VAL A 41 -18.44 0.73 17.83
N SER A 42 -18.54 1.25 16.61
CA SER A 42 -17.61 2.22 16.03
C SER A 42 -18.29 3.56 15.76
N CYS A 43 -17.58 4.47 15.08
CA CYS A 43 -18.11 5.74 14.62
C CYS A 43 -19.12 5.62 13.45
N PHE A 44 -19.30 4.43 12.88
CA PHE A 44 -20.19 4.21 11.74
C PHE A 44 -21.65 4.07 12.20
N ASN A 45 -22.53 4.84 11.57
CA ASN A 45 -23.97 4.86 11.89
C ASN A 45 -24.84 4.05 10.91
N HIS A 46 -24.21 3.50 9.87
CA HIS A 46 -24.83 2.77 8.77
C HIS A 46 -23.88 1.67 8.28
N LEU A 47 -24.33 0.84 7.34
CA LEU A 47 -23.49 -0.16 6.68
C LEU A 47 -22.43 0.52 5.82
N VAL A 48 -21.17 0.18 6.05
CA VAL A 48 -20.02 0.75 5.33
C VAL A 48 -19.38 -0.32 4.47
N GLN A 49 -18.66 0.09 3.43
CA GLN A 49 -17.86 -0.83 2.63
C GLN A 49 -16.87 -1.59 3.52
N ALA A 50 -16.75 -2.90 3.35
CA ALA A 50 -15.79 -3.72 4.06
C ALA A 50 -14.38 -3.63 3.44
N ASN A 51 -13.94 -2.41 3.09
CA ASN A 51 -12.58 -2.16 2.64
C ASN A 51 -11.56 -2.29 3.79
N VAL A 52 -10.28 -2.38 3.44
CA VAL A 52 -9.19 -2.63 4.42
C VAL A 52 -9.20 -1.60 5.57
N ARG A 53 -9.43 -0.31 5.27
CA ARG A 53 -9.46 0.78 6.25
C ARG A 53 -10.65 0.67 7.23
N ASN A 54 -11.86 0.47 6.71
CA ASN A 54 -13.08 0.36 7.53
C ASN A 54 -13.06 -0.91 8.36
N LYS A 55 -12.61 -2.04 7.80
CA LYS A 55 -12.41 -3.29 8.53
C LYS A 55 -11.46 -3.09 9.70
N LYS A 56 -10.30 -2.43 9.50
CA LYS A 56 -9.39 -2.12 10.59
C LYS A 56 -10.08 -1.32 11.70
N LYS A 57 -10.83 -0.27 11.34
CA LYS A 57 -11.54 0.55 12.34
C LYS A 57 -12.56 -0.25 13.15
N LEU A 58 -13.28 -1.16 12.49
CA LEU A 58 -14.21 -2.08 13.15
C LEU A 58 -13.46 -3.05 14.07
N LYS A 59 -12.37 -3.67 13.62
CA LYS A 59 -11.52 -4.58 14.41
C LYS A 59 -11.00 -3.90 15.70
N GLU A 60 -10.51 -2.67 15.59
CA GLU A 60 -10.05 -1.87 16.74
C GLU A 60 -11.17 -1.58 17.75
N ALA A 61 -12.36 -1.25 17.26
CA ALA A 61 -13.51 -0.94 18.09
C ALA A 61 -14.06 -2.21 18.79
N VAL A 62 -14.08 -3.35 18.09
CA VAL A 62 -14.45 -4.66 18.64
C VAL A 62 -13.53 -5.07 19.78
N TYR A 63 -12.23 -4.83 19.65
CA TYR A 63 -11.25 -5.15 20.71
C TYR A 63 -11.54 -4.41 22.04
N LYS A 64 -12.12 -3.21 21.95
CA LYS A 64 -12.42 -2.32 23.08
C LYS A 64 -13.78 -2.59 23.76
N ILE A 65 -14.63 -3.46 23.20
CA ILE A 65 -15.97 -3.76 23.74
C ILE A 65 -15.87 -4.30 25.17
N SER A 66 -16.68 -3.79 26.11
CA SER A 66 -16.77 -4.34 27.47
C SER A 66 -18.17 -4.90 27.77
N ALA A 67 -18.21 -6.03 28.49
CA ALA A 67 -19.44 -6.75 28.81
C ALA A 67 -20.05 -6.26 30.13
N LYS A 68 -21.23 -5.61 30.08
CA LYS A 68 -22.02 -5.17 31.24
C LYS A 68 -23.52 -5.17 30.90
N GLY A 69 -24.37 -5.25 31.92
CA GLY A 69 -25.83 -5.14 31.79
C GLY A 69 -26.56 -6.45 31.47
N ILE A 70 -27.86 -6.36 31.28
CA ILE A 70 -28.78 -7.47 30.96
C ILE A 70 -28.80 -7.68 29.43
N THR A 71 -29.33 -8.82 28.97
CA THR A 71 -29.52 -9.13 27.55
C THR A 71 -30.94 -8.75 27.12
N ASP A 72 -31.09 -7.93 26.09
CA ASP A 72 -32.38 -7.64 25.45
C ASP A 72 -32.29 -7.93 23.94
N TYR A 73 -32.78 -9.09 23.52
CA TYR A 73 -32.78 -9.50 22.11
C TYR A 73 -33.73 -8.66 21.25
N LYS A 74 -34.85 -8.18 21.81
CA LYS A 74 -35.84 -7.41 21.04
C LYS A 74 -35.25 -6.09 20.56
N LYS A 75 -34.55 -5.36 21.44
CA LYS A 75 -33.85 -4.12 21.07
C LYS A 75 -32.68 -4.36 20.14
N GLY A 76 -31.93 -5.44 20.35
CA GLY A 76 -30.82 -5.82 19.48
C GLY A 76 -31.28 -6.03 18.03
N PHE A 77 -32.31 -6.86 17.83
CA PHE A 77 -32.82 -7.16 16.49
C PHE A 77 -33.58 -6.00 15.85
N SER A 78 -34.40 -5.24 16.59
CA SER A 78 -35.06 -4.05 16.03
C SER A 78 -34.05 -3.05 15.46
N TYR A 79 -32.98 -2.76 16.20
CA TYR A 79 -31.91 -1.89 15.72
C TYR A 79 -31.19 -2.47 14.50
N ALA A 80 -30.91 -3.78 14.49
CA ALA A 80 -30.29 -4.44 13.35
C ALA A 80 -31.14 -4.36 12.07
N PHE A 81 -32.46 -4.56 12.18
CA PHE A 81 -33.38 -4.39 11.06
C PHE A 81 -33.46 -2.93 10.59
N GLU A 82 -33.46 -1.95 11.49
CA GLU A 82 -33.40 -0.52 11.13
C GLU A 82 -32.13 -0.18 10.34
N GLN A 83 -30.98 -0.74 10.73
CA GLN A 83 -29.72 -0.60 10.00
C GLN A 83 -29.80 -1.21 8.59
N LEU A 84 -30.44 -2.37 8.44
CA LEU A 84 -30.65 -3.04 7.15
C LEU A 84 -31.73 -2.37 6.27
N LEU A 85 -32.61 -1.54 6.83
CA LEU A 85 -33.66 -0.85 6.07
C LEU A 85 -33.27 0.57 5.66
N ASN A 86 -32.11 1.05 6.09
CA ASN A 86 -31.62 2.37 5.66
C ASN A 86 -31.24 2.33 4.17
N HIS A 87 -31.97 3.08 3.34
CA HIS A 87 -31.76 3.18 1.88
C HIS A 87 -31.04 4.46 1.44
N SER A 88 -30.72 5.38 2.37
CA SER A 88 -30.11 6.66 2.01
C SER A 88 -28.61 6.59 1.68
N VAL A 89 -27.99 5.41 1.85
CA VAL A 89 -26.55 5.19 1.72
C VAL A 89 -26.26 4.18 0.61
N SER A 90 -25.03 4.22 0.06
CA SER A 90 -24.54 3.18 -0.86
C SER A 90 -24.55 1.82 -0.16
N ARG A 91 -24.94 0.76 -0.88
CA ARG A 91 -25.09 -0.62 -0.37
C ARG A 91 -24.84 -1.64 -1.47
N ALA A 92 -24.49 -2.86 -1.08
CA ALA A 92 -24.43 -4.01 -1.99
C ALA A 92 -25.82 -4.38 -2.53
N ASN A 93 -26.86 -4.26 -1.68
CA ASN A 93 -28.25 -4.61 -1.99
C ASN A 93 -28.44 -6.04 -2.55
N CYS A 94 -27.58 -6.97 -2.12
CA CYS A 94 -27.65 -8.39 -2.42
C CYS A 94 -28.12 -9.16 -1.17
N ASN A 95 -27.36 -10.17 -0.72
CA ASN A 95 -27.61 -10.94 0.49
C ASN A 95 -27.71 -10.05 1.74
N LYS A 96 -28.87 -10.05 2.39
CA LYS A 96 -29.12 -9.33 3.65
C LYS A 96 -29.04 -10.31 4.82
N ILE A 97 -28.01 -10.15 5.65
CA ILE A 97 -27.73 -11.10 6.73
C ILE A 97 -27.52 -10.39 8.06
N ILE A 98 -27.95 -11.04 9.15
CA ILE A 98 -27.66 -10.65 10.53
C ILE A 98 -26.95 -11.83 11.19
N MET A 99 -25.75 -11.59 11.73
CA MET A 99 -24.98 -12.58 12.48
C MET A 99 -24.93 -12.19 13.96
N LEU A 100 -25.48 -13.03 14.83
CA LEU A 100 -25.54 -12.84 16.27
C LEU A 100 -24.53 -13.73 16.98
N PHE A 101 -23.60 -13.14 17.74
CA PHE A 101 -22.68 -13.86 18.63
C PHE A 101 -23.12 -13.75 20.09
N THR A 102 -23.40 -14.88 20.73
CA THR A 102 -23.93 -14.93 22.11
C THR A 102 -23.48 -16.20 22.85
N ASP A 103 -23.60 -16.22 24.17
CA ASP A 103 -23.40 -17.41 25.02
C ASP A 103 -24.69 -18.19 25.27
N GLY A 104 -25.78 -17.90 24.56
CA GLY A 104 -27.09 -18.53 24.77
C GLY A 104 -28.18 -17.52 25.04
N GLY A 105 -29.43 -17.97 25.09
CA GLY A 105 -30.57 -17.09 25.29
C GLY A 105 -31.79 -17.80 25.81
N GLU A 106 -32.53 -17.14 26.69
CA GLU A 106 -33.80 -17.66 27.23
C GLU A 106 -35.00 -17.23 26.36
N GLU A 107 -34.90 -16.10 25.64
CA GLU A 107 -35.99 -15.53 24.84
C GLU A 107 -35.77 -15.69 23.33
N ARG A 108 -36.84 -16.00 22.59
CA ARG A 108 -36.85 -16.20 21.12
C ARG A 108 -37.12 -14.94 20.29
N ALA A 109 -37.53 -13.83 20.90
CA ALA A 109 -37.84 -12.55 20.24
C ALA A 109 -38.78 -12.66 18.99
N GLN A 110 -39.73 -13.60 19.01
CA GLN A 110 -40.57 -13.98 17.86
C GLN A 110 -41.34 -12.78 17.26
N GLU A 111 -41.83 -11.89 18.12
CA GLU A 111 -42.56 -10.67 17.76
C GLU A 111 -41.78 -9.79 16.77
N ILE A 112 -40.45 -9.68 16.92
CA ILE A 112 -39.62 -8.84 16.07
C ILE A 112 -39.46 -9.47 14.68
N PHE A 113 -39.26 -10.78 14.61
CA PHE A 113 -39.14 -11.48 13.32
C PHE A 113 -40.45 -11.45 12.53
N HIS A 114 -41.60 -11.63 13.21
CA HIS A 114 -42.90 -11.47 12.55
C HIS A 114 -43.15 -10.04 12.04
N LYS A 115 -42.68 -9.01 12.75
CA LYS A 115 -42.86 -7.61 12.34
C LYS A 115 -41.94 -7.19 11.18
N TYR A 116 -40.66 -7.57 11.23
CA TYR A 116 -39.64 -7.06 10.30
C TYR A 116 -39.27 -8.02 9.17
N ASN A 117 -39.45 -9.33 9.34
CA ASN A 117 -38.95 -10.35 8.42
C ASN A 117 -39.97 -11.48 8.16
N GLU A 118 -41.24 -11.14 7.96
CA GLU A 118 -42.30 -12.12 7.67
C GLU A 118 -42.02 -12.90 6.37
N ASP A 119 -41.54 -12.18 5.33
CA ASP A 119 -41.17 -12.75 4.03
C ASP A 119 -39.86 -13.57 4.07
N LYS A 120 -39.12 -13.53 5.19
CA LYS A 120 -37.81 -14.20 5.37
C LYS A 120 -36.75 -13.77 4.34
N LYS A 121 -36.72 -12.47 4.00
CA LYS A 121 -35.72 -11.87 3.11
C LYS A 121 -34.36 -11.66 3.76
N VAL A 122 -34.36 -11.52 5.09
CA VAL A 122 -33.12 -11.40 5.87
C VAL A 122 -32.79 -12.76 6.47
N ARG A 123 -31.55 -13.22 6.28
CA ARG A 123 -31.06 -14.45 6.90
C ARG A 123 -30.46 -14.17 8.26
N VAL A 124 -30.75 -14.99 9.26
CA VAL A 124 -30.24 -14.81 10.63
C VAL A 124 -29.36 -15.98 11.01
N PHE A 125 -28.08 -15.70 11.25
CA PHE A 125 -27.11 -16.68 11.72
C PHE A 125 -26.85 -16.47 13.21
N THR A 126 -26.80 -17.55 13.98
CA THR A 126 -26.56 -17.47 15.42
C THR A 126 -25.36 -18.32 15.82
N PHE A 127 -24.43 -17.71 16.54
CA PHE A 127 -23.21 -18.33 17.02
C PHE A 127 -23.26 -18.45 18.54
N SER A 128 -23.24 -19.69 19.05
CA SER A 128 -23.05 -19.99 20.47
C SER A 128 -21.55 -20.06 20.76
N VAL A 129 -21.03 -19.15 21.59
CA VAL A 129 -19.58 -18.99 21.79
C VAL A 129 -19.16 -19.33 23.22
N GLY A 130 -18.10 -20.12 23.34
CA GLY A 130 -17.51 -20.54 24.60
C GLY A 130 -18.16 -21.78 25.20
N GLN A 131 -17.57 -22.28 26.28
CA GLN A 131 -18.14 -23.35 27.06
C GLN A 131 -19.02 -22.75 28.16
N HIS A 132 -20.33 -22.93 28.02
CA HIS A 132 -21.32 -22.42 28.95
C HIS A 132 -22.50 -23.40 29.09
N ASN A 133 -23.27 -23.23 30.17
CA ASN A 133 -24.43 -24.06 30.47
C ASN A 133 -25.77 -23.37 30.14
N TYR A 134 -25.75 -22.20 29.51
CA TYR A 134 -26.97 -21.51 29.08
C TYR A 134 -27.68 -22.27 27.95
N ASP A 135 -29.00 -22.07 27.86
CA ASP A 135 -29.83 -22.72 26.85
C ASP A 135 -29.50 -22.20 25.44
N LYS A 136 -29.35 -23.15 24.51
CA LYS A 136 -29.06 -22.94 23.09
C LYS A 136 -30.31 -23.11 22.22
N GLY A 137 -31.39 -23.67 22.76
CA GLY A 137 -32.62 -23.93 22.02
C GLY A 137 -33.22 -22.67 21.37
N PRO A 138 -33.34 -21.53 22.08
CA PRO A 138 -33.88 -20.31 21.51
C PRO A 138 -33.06 -19.73 20.35
N ILE A 139 -31.73 -19.76 20.43
CA ILE A 139 -30.86 -19.24 19.36
C ILE A 139 -30.87 -20.15 18.13
N GLN A 140 -30.90 -21.48 18.32
CA GLN A 140 -31.10 -22.44 17.23
C GLN A 140 -32.44 -22.18 16.51
N TRP A 141 -33.51 -21.96 17.27
CA TRP A 141 -34.82 -21.63 16.71
C TRP A 141 -34.78 -20.35 15.86
N MET A 142 -34.08 -19.29 16.31
CA MET A 142 -33.95 -18.05 15.53
C MET A 142 -33.26 -18.30 14.18
N ALA A 143 -32.20 -19.12 14.15
CA ALA A 143 -31.50 -19.45 12.91
C ALA A 143 -32.37 -20.27 11.94
N CYS A 144 -33.02 -21.33 12.44
CA CYS A 144 -33.89 -22.20 11.65
C CYS A 144 -35.09 -21.46 11.06
N GLU A 145 -35.73 -20.59 11.85
CA GLU A 145 -36.93 -19.87 11.41
C GLU A 145 -36.63 -18.89 10.25
N ASN A 146 -35.43 -18.30 10.25
CA ASN A 146 -35.01 -17.25 9.32
C ASN A 146 -34.04 -17.74 8.23
N LYS A 147 -34.10 -19.02 7.82
CA LYS A 147 -33.28 -19.60 6.73
C LYS A 147 -31.77 -19.36 6.88
N GLY A 148 -31.29 -19.24 8.11
CA GLY A 148 -29.87 -19.12 8.41
C GLY A 148 -29.30 -20.43 8.92
N TYR A 149 -28.26 -20.33 9.73
CA TYR A 149 -27.58 -21.50 10.28
C TYR A 149 -27.07 -21.25 11.70
N TYR A 150 -26.99 -22.31 12.49
CA TYR A 150 -26.49 -22.31 13.85
C TYR A 150 -25.05 -22.86 13.90
N TYR A 151 -24.16 -22.13 14.56
CA TYR A 151 -22.76 -22.52 14.74
C TYR A 151 -22.37 -22.51 16.22
N GLU A 152 -21.50 -23.45 16.61
CA GLU A 152 -20.95 -23.53 17.97
C GLU A 152 -19.43 -23.34 17.97
N ILE A 153 -18.94 -22.34 18.69
CA ILE A 153 -17.51 -22.01 18.78
C ILE A 153 -17.03 -22.24 20.23
N PRO A 154 -16.59 -23.47 20.58
CA PRO A 154 -16.15 -23.78 21.94
C PRO A 154 -14.74 -23.27 22.24
N SER A 155 -13.89 -23.09 21.22
CA SER A 155 -12.47 -22.76 21.38
C SER A 155 -11.92 -21.95 20.21
N ILE A 156 -10.69 -21.43 20.34
CA ILE A 156 -10.02 -20.62 19.31
C ILE A 156 -9.83 -21.41 18.01
N GLY A 157 -9.49 -22.70 18.10
CA GLY A 157 -9.27 -23.54 16.91
C GLY A 157 -10.53 -23.77 16.06
N ALA A 158 -11.72 -23.65 16.68
CA ALA A 158 -13.00 -23.78 15.97
C ALA A 158 -13.44 -22.47 15.28
N ILE A 159 -12.83 -21.33 15.62
CA ILE A 159 -13.24 -20.02 15.08
C ILE A 159 -13.09 -20.02 13.56
N ARG A 160 -11.90 -20.34 13.05
CA ARG A 160 -11.56 -20.17 11.63
C ARG A 160 -12.52 -20.92 10.69
N ILE A 161 -12.92 -22.14 11.06
CA ILE A 161 -13.81 -22.99 10.25
C ILE A 161 -15.23 -22.41 10.29
N ASN A 162 -15.77 -22.19 11.49
CA ASN A 162 -17.17 -21.79 11.67
C ASN A 162 -17.44 -20.36 11.18
N THR A 163 -16.43 -19.49 11.19
CA THR A 163 -16.58 -18.13 10.64
C THR A 163 -16.52 -18.07 9.12
N GLN A 164 -16.18 -19.17 8.42
CA GLN A 164 -16.14 -19.24 6.96
C GLN A 164 -17.31 -20.04 6.37
N GLU A 165 -17.85 -21.00 7.13
CA GLU A 165 -18.88 -21.95 6.70
C GLU A 165 -20.24 -21.32 6.35
N TYR A 166 -20.50 -20.06 6.74
CA TYR A 166 -21.75 -19.38 6.35
C TYR A 166 -21.88 -19.17 4.83
N LEU A 167 -20.76 -19.17 4.10
CA LEU A 167 -20.75 -19.07 2.64
C LEU A 167 -21.43 -20.27 1.97
N ASP A 168 -21.41 -21.45 2.60
CA ASP A 168 -22.11 -22.64 2.09
C ASP A 168 -23.64 -22.43 2.08
N VAL A 169 -24.16 -21.65 3.03
CA VAL A 169 -25.59 -21.28 3.06
C VAL A 169 -25.89 -20.20 2.04
N LEU A 170 -25.02 -19.21 1.88
CA LEU A 170 -25.19 -18.14 0.88
C LEU A 170 -25.03 -18.65 -0.56
N GLY A 171 -24.30 -19.75 -0.77
CA GLY A 171 -24.13 -20.36 -2.09
C GLY A 171 -25.35 -21.14 -2.60
N ARG A 172 -26.32 -21.48 -1.75
CA ARG A 172 -27.47 -22.34 -2.14
C ARG A 172 -28.30 -21.76 -3.29
N PRO A 173 -28.73 -20.47 -3.27
CA PRO A 173 -29.47 -19.87 -4.38
C PRO A 173 -28.65 -19.81 -5.68
N MET A 174 -27.34 -19.61 -5.56
CA MET A 174 -26.42 -19.57 -6.70
C MET A 174 -26.33 -20.93 -7.40
N VAL A 175 -26.25 -22.04 -6.64
CA VAL A 175 -26.27 -23.40 -7.21
C VAL A 175 -27.57 -23.69 -7.95
N LEU A 176 -28.70 -23.21 -7.41
CA LEU A 176 -30.02 -23.39 -8.00
C LEU A 176 -30.23 -22.57 -9.28
N ALA A 177 -29.52 -21.45 -9.45
CA ALA A 177 -29.54 -20.66 -10.69
C ALA A 177 -28.85 -21.38 -11.87
N GLY A 178 -28.10 -22.46 -11.62
CA GLY A 178 -27.53 -23.31 -12.66
C GLY A 178 -26.54 -22.57 -13.55
N GLU A 179 -26.68 -22.68 -14.88
CA GLU A 179 -25.73 -22.09 -15.83
C GLU A 179 -25.66 -20.56 -15.75
N GLN A 180 -26.73 -19.88 -15.32
CA GLN A 180 -26.73 -18.41 -15.18
C GLN A 180 -25.72 -17.92 -14.13
N ALA A 181 -25.44 -18.74 -13.12
CA ALA A 181 -24.47 -18.44 -12.06
C ALA A 181 -23.02 -18.76 -12.45
N LYS A 182 -22.78 -19.47 -13.57
CA LYS A 182 -21.44 -19.80 -14.03
C LYS A 182 -20.84 -18.65 -14.84
N GLN A 183 -20.55 -17.56 -14.15
CA GLN A 183 -19.88 -16.39 -14.72
C GLN A 183 -18.47 -16.30 -14.16
N VAL A 184 -17.51 -15.95 -15.03
CA VAL A 184 -16.13 -15.73 -14.59
C VAL A 184 -16.08 -14.39 -13.87
N GLN A 185 -15.61 -14.39 -12.64
CA GLN A 185 -15.38 -13.18 -11.85
C GLN A 185 -13.89 -13.04 -11.59
N TRP A 186 -13.38 -11.83 -11.71
CA TRP A 186 -11.98 -11.51 -11.45
C TRP A 186 -11.82 -10.92 -10.05
N THR A 187 -10.79 -11.36 -9.33
CA THR A 187 -10.46 -10.80 -8.01
C THR A 187 -9.77 -9.44 -8.15
N ASN A 188 -9.75 -8.69 -7.04
CA ASN A 188 -8.81 -7.57 -6.87
C ASN A 188 -7.36 -8.07 -6.99
N VAL A 189 -6.42 -7.17 -7.23
CA VAL A 189 -4.98 -7.47 -7.25
C VAL A 189 -4.53 -7.93 -5.86
N TYR A 190 -3.78 -9.03 -5.80
CA TYR A 190 -3.19 -9.52 -4.56
C TYR A 190 -1.81 -10.16 -4.80
N LEU A 191 -1.09 -10.43 -3.71
CA LEU A 191 0.20 -11.12 -3.77
C LEU A 191 -0.01 -12.63 -3.77
N ASP A 192 0.52 -13.29 -4.79
CA ASP A 192 0.43 -14.73 -4.92
C ASP A 192 1.05 -15.48 -3.72
N ALA A 193 0.39 -16.55 -3.31
CA ALA A 193 0.84 -17.41 -2.21
C ALA A 193 2.14 -18.17 -2.55
N LEU A 194 2.41 -18.41 -3.83
CA LEU A 194 3.65 -19.03 -4.33
C LEU A 194 4.72 -18.00 -4.72
N GLU A 195 4.54 -16.73 -4.32
CA GLU A 195 5.49 -15.64 -4.54
C GLU A 195 5.74 -15.30 -6.03
N LEU A 196 4.78 -15.55 -6.93
CA LEU A 196 4.86 -15.12 -8.34
C LEU A 196 4.86 -13.59 -8.49
N GLY A 197 4.28 -12.87 -7.53
CA GLY A 197 4.15 -11.42 -7.52
C GLY A 197 2.70 -10.96 -7.44
N LEU A 198 2.38 -9.82 -8.07
CA LEU A 198 1.01 -9.30 -8.14
C LEU A 198 0.22 -10.04 -9.22
N VAL A 199 -0.91 -10.62 -8.82
CA VAL A 199 -1.77 -11.43 -9.70
C VAL A 199 -3.25 -11.04 -9.52
N ILE A 200 -4.05 -11.42 -10.50
CA ILE A 200 -5.51 -11.49 -10.41
C ILE A 200 -5.95 -12.92 -10.76
N THR A 201 -7.05 -13.39 -10.16
CA THR A 201 -7.57 -14.74 -10.41
C THR A 201 -8.95 -14.66 -11.03
N GLY A 202 -9.12 -15.33 -12.17
CA GLY A 202 -10.43 -15.60 -12.75
C GLY A 202 -11.04 -16.82 -12.06
N THR A 203 -12.18 -16.63 -11.39
CA THR A 203 -12.84 -17.66 -10.58
C THR A 203 -14.12 -18.18 -11.24
N LEU A 204 -14.40 -19.47 -11.06
CA LEU A 204 -15.64 -20.11 -11.50
C LEU A 204 -16.10 -21.16 -10.47
N PRO A 205 -17.37 -21.12 -10.01
CA PRO A 205 -17.87 -22.09 -9.05
C PRO A 205 -18.20 -23.43 -9.71
N VAL A 206 -17.88 -24.53 -9.02
CA VAL A 206 -18.20 -25.90 -9.44
C VAL A 206 -19.31 -26.45 -8.57
N PHE A 207 -20.42 -26.84 -9.20
CA PHE A 207 -21.61 -27.32 -8.49
C PHE A 207 -21.66 -28.83 -8.34
N ASN A 208 -22.22 -29.29 -7.22
CA ASN A 208 -22.50 -30.71 -7.03
C ASN A 208 -23.82 -31.08 -7.72
N LEU A 209 -23.73 -31.79 -8.84
CA LEU A 209 -24.90 -32.16 -9.65
C LEU A 209 -25.51 -33.52 -9.25
N THR A 210 -25.04 -34.14 -8.16
CA THR A 210 -25.64 -35.39 -7.69
C THR A 210 -27.07 -35.15 -7.21
N ARG A 211 -27.96 -36.09 -7.56
CA ARG A 211 -29.36 -36.09 -7.15
C ARG A 211 -29.53 -37.04 -5.98
N GLU A 212 -30.16 -36.58 -4.91
CA GLU A 212 -30.58 -37.45 -3.82
C GLU A 212 -31.69 -38.39 -4.28
N GLN A 213 -31.91 -39.48 -3.54
CA GLN A 213 -32.97 -40.47 -3.83
C GLN A 213 -34.38 -39.85 -3.90
N ASN A 214 -34.57 -38.67 -3.28
CA ASN A 214 -35.82 -37.90 -3.29
C ASN A 214 -35.96 -36.94 -4.50
N GLY A 215 -35.01 -36.93 -5.44
CA GLY A 215 -35.03 -36.07 -6.62
C GLY A 215 -34.59 -34.61 -6.38
N LYS A 216 -34.24 -34.24 -5.13
CA LYS A 216 -33.61 -32.96 -4.81
C LYS A 216 -32.15 -32.95 -5.27
N ILE A 217 -31.72 -31.83 -5.85
CA ILE A 217 -30.33 -31.58 -6.23
C ILE A 217 -29.59 -31.07 -4.99
N ASN A 218 -28.36 -31.53 -4.78
CA ASN A 218 -27.49 -31.00 -3.73
C ASN A 218 -27.24 -29.50 -3.94
N GLN A 219 -27.48 -28.70 -2.91
CA GLN A 219 -27.44 -27.23 -2.99
C GLN A 219 -26.08 -26.62 -2.60
N LEU A 220 -25.05 -27.45 -2.48
CA LEU A 220 -23.71 -27.03 -2.13
C LEU A 220 -22.79 -27.02 -3.36
N ILE A 221 -21.79 -26.15 -3.31
CA ILE A 221 -20.69 -26.14 -4.27
C ILE A 221 -19.70 -27.27 -3.90
N LEU A 222 -19.06 -27.87 -4.90
CA LEU A 222 -17.90 -28.76 -4.67
C LEU A 222 -16.65 -27.94 -4.31
N GLY A 223 -16.56 -26.73 -4.85
CA GLY A 223 -15.46 -25.80 -4.67
C GLY A 223 -15.46 -24.73 -5.77
N VAL A 224 -14.37 -23.95 -5.82
CA VAL A 224 -14.14 -22.91 -6.82
C VAL A 224 -12.86 -23.24 -7.57
N MET A 225 -12.90 -23.13 -8.90
CA MET A 225 -11.69 -23.21 -9.74
C MET A 225 -11.19 -21.78 -10.02
N GLY A 226 -9.88 -21.59 -9.95
CA GLY A 226 -9.21 -20.31 -10.22
C GLY A 226 -8.10 -20.49 -11.25
N VAL A 227 -7.88 -19.46 -12.06
CA VAL A 227 -6.71 -19.33 -12.93
C VAL A 227 -6.09 -17.96 -12.74
N ASP A 228 -4.79 -17.93 -12.49
CA ASP A 228 -4.05 -16.70 -12.21
C ASP A 228 -3.53 -16.06 -13.49
N VAL A 229 -3.59 -14.73 -13.52
CA VAL A 229 -2.96 -13.88 -14.53
C VAL A 229 -2.02 -12.93 -13.80
N SER A 230 -0.74 -12.99 -14.15
CA SER A 230 0.26 -12.06 -13.61
C SER A 230 0.07 -10.66 -14.20
N LEU A 231 0.24 -9.63 -13.37
CA LEU A 231 0.24 -8.25 -13.87
C LEU A 231 1.39 -7.99 -14.85
N GLU A 232 2.48 -8.77 -14.81
CA GLU A 232 3.55 -8.66 -15.78
C GLU A 232 3.10 -9.07 -17.19
N ASP A 233 2.23 -10.07 -17.31
CA ASP A 233 1.67 -10.50 -18.59
C ASP A 233 0.71 -9.45 -19.16
N ILE A 234 -0.07 -8.78 -18.29
CA ILE A 234 -0.90 -7.64 -18.69
C ILE A 234 -0.03 -6.47 -19.16
N LYS A 235 1.06 -6.17 -18.44
CA LYS A 235 2.01 -5.10 -18.82
C LYS A 235 2.65 -5.34 -20.19
N LYS A 236 2.86 -6.60 -20.60
CA LYS A 236 3.36 -6.94 -21.95
C LYS A 236 2.36 -6.57 -23.06
N LEU A 237 1.05 -6.58 -22.78
CA LEU A 237 0.01 -6.16 -23.71
C LEU A 237 -0.10 -4.63 -23.85
N THR A 238 0.47 -3.88 -22.90
CA THR A 238 0.46 -2.41 -22.87
C THR A 238 1.88 -1.85 -23.05
N PRO A 239 2.47 -1.91 -24.25
CA PRO A 239 3.85 -1.49 -24.47
C PRO A 239 4.00 0.02 -24.26
N ARG A 240 4.94 0.41 -23.38
CA ARG A 240 5.24 1.82 -23.06
C ARG A 240 6.35 2.45 -23.89
N PHE A 241 7.16 1.65 -24.61
CA PHE A 241 8.38 2.13 -25.28
C PHE A 241 8.16 3.02 -26.51
N THR A 242 6.95 2.99 -27.06
CA THR A 242 6.56 3.93 -28.13
C THR A 242 6.05 5.25 -27.55
N LEU A 243 5.76 5.28 -26.26
CA LEU A 243 5.35 6.45 -25.52
C LEU A 243 6.57 7.11 -24.90
N CYS A 244 6.53 8.43 -24.78
CA CYS A 244 7.49 9.16 -23.97
C CYS A 244 7.40 8.70 -22.49
N PRO A 245 8.43 8.84 -21.63
CA PRO A 245 8.40 8.36 -20.23
C PRO A 245 7.29 8.92 -19.35
N ASN A 246 6.73 10.05 -19.77
CA ASN A 246 5.60 10.69 -19.11
C ASN A 246 4.24 10.09 -19.54
N GLY A 247 4.21 9.28 -20.60
CA GLY A 247 3.02 8.56 -21.04
C GLY A 247 2.91 7.18 -20.40
N TYR A 248 1.71 6.83 -19.93
CA TYR A 248 1.46 5.55 -19.29
C TYR A 248 0.02 5.09 -19.45
N TYR A 249 -0.17 3.78 -19.36
CA TYR A 249 -1.48 3.16 -19.25
C TYR A 249 -1.87 3.04 -17.78
N PHE A 250 -3.16 3.13 -17.51
CA PHE A 250 -3.72 2.67 -16.26
C PHE A 250 -5.05 1.97 -16.50
N ALA A 251 -5.38 1.00 -15.65
CA ALA A 251 -6.63 0.27 -15.71
C ALA A 251 -7.33 0.33 -14.36
N ILE A 252 -8.66 0.47 -14.37
CA ILE A 252 -9.46 0.54 -13.16
C ILE A 252 -10.61 -0.46 -13.17
N ASP A 253 -11.00 -0.83 -11.95
CA ASP A 253 -12.11 -1.71 -11.63
C ASP A 253 -13.40 -0.88 -11.47
N PRO A 254 -14.61 -1.48 -11.47
CA PRO A 254 -15.87 -0.76 -11.21
C PRO A 254 -15.95 -0.19 -9.77
N ASN A 255 -15.06 -0.63 -8.88
CA ASN A 255 -14.84 -0.06 -7.55
C ASN A 255 -13.91 1.17 -7.54
N GLY A 256 -13.22 1.42 -8.66
CA GLY A 256 -12.22 2.48 -8.84
C GLY A 256 -10.81 2.12 -8.37
N TYR A 257 -10.56 0.87 -7.98
CA TYR A 257 -9.22 0.37 -7.69
C TYR A 257 -8.40 0.23 -8.97
N VAL A 258 -7.09 0.49 -8.89
CA VAL A 258 -6.18 0.36 -10.02
C VAL A 258 -5.70 -1.07 -10.18
N LEU A 259 -5.98 -1.65 -11.35
CA LEU A 259 -5.42 -2.94 -11.78
C LEU A 259 -3.98 -2.78 -12.28
N LEU A 260 -3.73 -1.72 -13.06
CA LEU A 260 -2.44 -1.41 -13.65
C LEU A 260 -2.17 0.09 -13.46
N HIS A 261 -1.02 0.44 -12.88
CA HIS A 261 -0.58 1.82 -12.73
C HIS A 261 0.94 1.84 -12.45
N PRO A 262 1.71 2.87 -12.90
CA PRO A 262 3.15 2.99 -12.59
C PRO A 262 3.45 3.05 -11.09
N ASN A 263 2.59 3.72 -10.31
CA ASN A 263 2.77 3.85 -8.86
C ASN A 263 2.30 2.62 -8.06
N LEU A 264 1.74 1.59 -8.70
CA LEU A 264 1.34 0.36 -8.01
C LEU A 264 2.56 -0.52 -7.74
N GLN A 265 2.91 -0.67 -6.46
CA GLN A 265 4.03 -1.48 -6.00
C GLN A 265 3.59 -2.86 -5.51
N PRO A 266 4.48 -3.87 -5.49
CA PRO A 266 4.20 -5.19 -4.91
C PRO A 266 4.10 -5.17 -3.37
N LYS A 267 4.25 -4.02 -2.73
CA LYS A 267 4.14 -3.90 -1.27
C LYS A 267 2.67 -3.88 -0.87
N GLN A 268 2.39 -4.49 0.28
CA GLN A 268 1.05 -4.46 0.87
C GLN A 268 0.67 -3.04 1.27
N ILE A 269 -0.64 -2.77 1.20
CA ILE A 269 -1.21 -1.49 1.58
C ILE A 269 -1.22 -1.38 3.10
N GLY A 270 -0.48 -0.41 3.62
CA GLY A 270 -0.47 -0.05 5.03
C GLY A 270 -1.78 0.61 5.43
N VAL A 271 -2.25 0.27 6.64
CA VAL A 271 -3.36 0.97 7.27
C VAL A 271 -2.89 1.48 8.61
N GLY A 272 -2.84 2.80 8.76
CA GLY A 272 -2.38 3.53 9.94
C GLY A 272 -0.95 3.17 10.39
N ILE A 273 -0.61 3.56 11.62
CA ILE A 273 0.72 3.33 12.18
C ILE A 273 0.81 1.93 12.80
N PRO A 274 1.81 1.11 12.44
CA PRO A 274 2.00 -0.21 13.02
C PRO A 274 2.46 -0.11 14.48
N LYS A 275 1.71 -0.77 15.38
CA LYS A 275 1.99 -0.80 16.82
C LYS A 275 2.22 -2.22 17.27
N VAL A 276 3.41 -2.51 17.79
CA VAL A 276 3.79 -3.88 18.19
C VAL A 276 4.21 -3.92 19.66
N LYS A 277 3.64 -4.85 20.42
CA LYS A 277 4.05 -5.13 21.80
C LYS A 277 5.14 -6.20 21.82
N LEU A 278 6.40 -5.76 21.67
CA LEU A 278 7.59 -6.62 21.70
C LEU A 278 7.58 -7.65 22.83
N ARG A 279 7.33 -7.22 24.08
CA ARG A 279 7.32 -8.09 25.28
C ARG A 279 6.25 -9.19 25.27
N LYS A 280 5.26 -9.12 24.39
CA LYS A 280 4.21 -10.16 24.27
C LYS A 280 4.48 -11.14 23.13
N ARG A 281 5.46 -10.87 22.26
CA ARG A 281 5.85 -11.79 21.20
C ARG A 281 6.76 -12.87 21.78
N ARG A 282 6.46 -14.12 21.46
CA ARG A 282 7.36 -15.25 21.72
C ARG A 282 8.18 -15.48 20.44
N PRO A 283 9.50 -15.66 20.54
CA PRO A 283 10.39 -15.72 19.36
C PRO A 283 10.05 -16.88 18.40
N ASN A 284 9.62 -18.03 18.93
CA ASN A 284 9.39 -19.24 18.12
C ASN A 284 7.94 -19.43 17.65
N VAL A 285 7.13 -18.36 17.63
CA VAL A 285 5.72 -18.44 17.17
C VAL A 285 5.55 -17.55 15.95
N GLN A 286 5.43 -18.17 14.79
CA GLN A 286 5.14 -17.49 13.53
C GLN A 286 3.70 -16.96 13.57
N ASN A 287 3.53 -15.66 13.45
CA ASN A 287 2.21 -15.06 13.25
C ASN A 287 1.82 -15.18 11.77
N PRO A 288 0.51 -15.23 11.45
CA PRO A 288 0.05 -15.23 10.06
C PRO A 288 0.64 -14.04 9.30
N LYS A 289 1.22 -14.30 8.12
CA LYS A 289 1.53 -13.25 7.15
C LYS A 289 0.20 -12.68 6.64
N SER A 290 0.19 -11.38 6.33
CA SER A 290 -1.03 -10.67 5.91
C SER A 290 -1.63 -11.28 4.63
N GLN A 291 -2.96 -11.39 4.62
CA GLN A 291 -3.79 -11.95 3.54
C GLN A 291 -4.59 -10.85 2.81
N GLU A 292 -4.32 -9.58 3.11
CA GLU A 292 -5.10 -8.47 2.57
C GLU A 292 -4.75 -8.20 1.08
N PRO A 293 -5.75 -7.91 0.23
CA PRO A 293 -5.51 -7.56 -1.16
C PRO A 293 -4.86 -6.18 -1.30
N VAL A 294 -4.22 -5.93 -2.44
CA VAL A 294 -3.56 -4.67 -2.78
C VAL A 294 -4.56 -3.75 -3.50
N THR A 295 -5.53 -3.23 -2.76
CA THR A 295 -6.58 -2.33 -3.26
C THR A 295 -6.18 -0.85 -3.19
N LEU A 296 -5.35 -0.40 -4.14
CA LEU A 296 -5.00 1.02 -4.28
C LEU A 296 -6.05 1.69 -5.18
N ASP A 297 -6.61 2.83 -4.77
CA ASP A 297 -7.57 3.60 -5.59
C ASP A 297 -6.82 4.51 -6.57
N PHE A 298 -7.40 4.79 -7.74
CA PHE A 298 -6.84 5.74 -8.71
C PHE A 298 -6.59 7.13 -8.10
N LEU A 299 -7.51 7.62 -7.26
CA LEU A 299 -7.38 8.92 -6.59
C LEU A 299 -6.35 8.91 -5.44
N ASP A 300 -5.89 7.73 -5.04
CA ASP A 300 -4.79 7.58 -4.07
C ASP A 300 -3.46 7.35 -4.79
N ALA A 301 -3.48 6.75 -5.98
CA ALA A 301 -2.30 6.52 -6.82
C ALA A 301 -1.77 7.80 -7.48
N GLU A 302 -2.65 8.76 -7.76
CA GLU A 302 -2.31 10.08 -8.31
C GLU A 302 -2.82 11.21 -7.40
N LEU A 303 -2.29 12.42 -7.58
CA LEU A 303 -2.83 13.61 -6.91
C LEU A 303 -4.28 13.86 -7.33
N GLU A 304 -5.17 13.92 -6.34
CA GLU A 304 -6.62 14.10 -6.51
C GLU A 304 -6.96 15.47 -7.11
N ASN A 305 -7.93 15.49 -8.03
CA ASN A 305 -8.47 16.67 -8.68
C ASN A 305 -9.93 16.39 -9.05
N ASP A 306 -10.82 17.38 -8.96
CA ASP A 306 -12.24 17.27 -9.31
C ASP A 306 -12.44 16.72 -10.74
N ILE A 307 -11.58 17.11 -11.68
CA ILE A 307 -11.63 16.60 -13.07
C ILE A 307 -11.25 15.10 -13.12
N LYS A 308 -10.29 14.66 -12.31
CA LYS A 308 -9.92 13.24 -12.22
C LYS A 308 -11.02 12.41 -11.56
N VAL A 309 -11.76 12.97 -10.60
CA VAL A 309 -12.96 12.34 -10.02
C VAL A 309 -14.04 12.14 -11.09
N GLU A 310 -14.25 13.13 -11.98
CA GLU A 310 -15.18 13.01 -13.12
C GLU A 310 -14.74 11.90 -14.09
N ILE A 311 -13.45 11.86 -14.46
CA ILE A 311 -12.89 10.82 -15.35
C ILE A 311 -13.06 9.43 -14.74
N ARG A 312 -12.68 9.27 -13.46
CA ARG A 312 -12.86 8.01 -12.71
C ARG A 312 -14.31 7.55 -12.74
N LYS A 313 -15.25 8.47 -12.51
CA LYS A 313 -16.69 8.15 -12.55
C LYS A 313 -17.13 7.64 -13.93
N LYS A 314 -16.78 8.35 -15.00
CA LYS A 314 -17.14 7.95 -16.38
C LYS A 314 -16.54 6.60 -16.77
N MET A 315 -15.31 6.34 -16.36
CA MET A 315 -14.65 5.05 -16.57
C MET A 315 -15.35 3.90 -15.81
N ILE A 316 -15.77 4.13 -14.56
CA ILE A 316 -16.55 3.15 -13.77
C ILE A 316 -17.90 2.86 -14.43
N ASP A 317 -18.55 3.88 -15.00
CA ASP A 317 -19.82 3.72 -15.72
C ASP A 317 -19.65 3.05 -17.11
N GLY A 318 -18.40 2.80 -17.55
CA GLY A 318 -18.08 2.13 -18.81
C GLY A 318 -18.15 3.03 -20.04
N GLU A 319 -18.11 4.35 -19.86
CA GLU A 319 -18.11 5.32 -20.96
C GLU A 319 -16.72 5.46 -21.58
N SER A 320 -16.64 5.66 -22.90
CA SER A 320 -15.39 6.05 -23.57
C SER A 320 -15.30 7.57 -23.69
N GLY A 321 -14.10 8.12 -23.56
CA GLY A 321 -13.92 9.58 -23.66
C GLY A 321 -12.46 10.02 -23.69
N GLU A 322 -12.29 11.31 -23.95
CA GLU A 322 -11.01 12.00 -23.93
C GLU A 322 -11.16 13.32 -23.15
N LYS A 323 -10.12 13.67 -22.39
CA LYS A 323 -10.05 14.94 -21.67
C LYS A 323 -8.62 15.44 -21.57
N THR A 324 -8.39 16.66 -22.02
CA THR A 324 -7.12 17.39 -21.85
C THR A 324 -7.28 18.47 -20.79
N PHE A 325 -6.36 18.51 -19.82
CA PHE A 325 -6.34 19.51 -18.76
C PHE A 325 -4.96 19.61 -18.10
N GLU A 326 -4.69 20.76 -17.49
CA GLU A 326 -3.47 20.98 -16.72
C GLU A 326 -3.60 20.36 -15.32
N THR A 327 -2.59 19.59 -14.93
CA THR A 327 -2.57 18.86 -13.65
C THR A 327 -1.22 18.94 -12.99
N LEU A 328 -1.23 18.76 -11.67
CA LEU A 328 -0.03 18.58 -10.87
C LEU A 328 0.42 17.12 -11.00
N VAL A 329 1.64 16.92 -11.46
CA VAL A 329 2.29 15.62 -11.59
C VAL A 329 3.32 15.49 -10.48
N LYS A 330 3.14 14.48 -9.64
CA LYS A 330 4.10 14.14 -8.58
C LYS A 330 5.34 13.51 -9.24
N SER A 331 6.52 13.99 -8.85
CA SER A 331 7.79 13.45 -9.33
C SER A 331 8.07 12.04 -8.79
N GLN A 332 8.86 11.25 -9.52
CA GLN A 332 9.21 9.86 -9.17
C GLN A 332 9.97 9.75 -7.84
N ASP A 333 10.78 10.76 -7.50
CA ASP A 333 11.52 10.85 -6.24
C ASP A 333 10.72 11.51 -5.11
N GLU A 334 9.44 11.82 -5.35
CA GLU A 334 8.48 12.32 -4.37
C GLU A 334 8.85 13.66 -3.71
N ARG A 335 9.85 14.37 -4.25
CA ARG A 335 10.32 15.67 -3.74
C ARG A 335 9.68 16.87 -4.44
N TYR A 336 9.28 16.70 -5.69
CA TYR A 336 8.82 17.77 -6.57
C TYR A 336 7.40 17.52 -7.09
N ILE A 337 6.72 18.62 -7.43
CA ILE A 337 5.48 18.62 -8.18
C ILE A 337 5.67 19.55 -9.38
N ASP A 338 5.43 19.04 -10.58
CA ASP A 338 5.47 19.83 -11.81
C ASP A 338 4.05 20.01 -12.37
N LYS A 339 3.77 21.18 -12.97
CA LYS A 339 2.52 21.45 -13.68
C LYS A 339 2.65 20.91 -15.11
N GLY A 340 1.84 19.92 -15.45
CA GLY A 340 1.86 19.27 -16.76
C GLY A 340 0.49 19.25 -17.43
N ASN A 341 0.44 19.61 -18.72
CA ASN A 341 -0.77 19.46 -19.53
C ASN A 341 -0.89 18.02 -20.04
N ARG A 342 -1.89 17.29 -19.52
CA ARG A 342 -2.08 15.86 -19.78
C ARG A 342 -3.41 15.61 -20.49
N THR A 343 -3.36 14.71 -21.46
CA THR A 343 -4.54 14.20 -22.17
C THR A 343 -4.80 12.78 -21.71
N TYR A 344 -5.95 12.58 -21.08
CA TYR A 344 -6.46 11.29 -20.64
C TYR A 344 -7.44 10.79 -21.69
N THR A 345 -7.22 9.57 -22.20
CA THR A 345 -8.16 8.87 -23.08
C THR A 345 -8.51 7.54 -22.44
N TRP A 346 -9.79 7.17 -22.39
CA TRP A 346 -10.23 5.94 -21.74
C TRP A 346 -11.34 5.23 -22.52
N THR A 347 -11.44 3.92 -22.30
CA THR A 347 -12.45 3.05 -22.88
C THR A 347 -12.72 1.82 -22.01
N ALA A 348 -13.89 1.20 -22.14
CA ALA A 348 -14.17 -0.08 -21.48
C ALA A 348 -13.45 -1.24 -22.20
N VAL A 349 -13.02 -2.24 -21.44
CA VAL A 349 -12.48 -3.50 -21.98
C VAL A 349 -13.64 -4.45 -22.24
N ASN A 350 -13.89 -4.77 -23.52
CA ASN A 350 -15.00 -5.63 -23.89
C ASN A 350 -14.85 -7.03 -23.28
N GLY A 351 -15.89 -7.49 -22.58
CA GLY A 351 -15.95 -8.82 -21.97
C GLY A 351 -15.52 -8.88 -20.50
N THR A 352 -15.13 -7.75 -19.90
CA THR A 352 -14.87 -7.61 -18.46
C THR A 352 -15.45 -6.30 -17.94
N ASP A 353 -15.41 -6.10 -16.62
CA ASP A 353 -15.85 -4.86 -15.97
C ASP A 353 -14.73 -3.80 -15.85
N TYR A 354 -13.56 -4.08 -16.43
CA TYR A 354 -12.41 -3.18 -16.37
C TYR A 354 -12.51 -2.06 -17.41
N SER A 355 -12.03 -0.88 -17.05
CA SER A 355 -11.80 0.22 -17.99
C SER A 355 -10.31 0.53 -18.08
N LEU A 356 -9.81 0.69 -19.30
CA LEU A 356 -8.42 1.02 -19.60
C LEU A 356 -8.31 2.45 -20.09
N ALA A 357 -7.30 3.15 -19.59
CA ALA A 357 -6.97 4.50 -19.97
C ALA A 357 -5.49 4.64 -20.34
N LEU A 358 -5.22 5.69 -21.11
CA LEU A 358 -3.91 6.11 -21.56
C LEU A 358 -3.76 7.60 -21.25
N VAL A 359 -2.66 7.94 -20.59
CA VAL A 359 -2.26 9.32 -20.31
C VAL A 359 -1.11 9.68 -21.22
N LEU A 360 -1.24 10.79 -21.95
CA LEU A 360 -0.18 11.35 -22.78
C LEU A 360 0.01 12.84 -22.51
N PRO A 361 1.25 13.33 -22.38
CA PRO A 361 1.52 14.75 -22.53
C PRO A 361 1.34 15.20 -23.99
N SER A 362 1.02 16.47 -24.19
CA SER A 362 0.69 17.02 -25.53
C SER A 362 1.85 16.89 -26.55
N TYR A 363 3.10 16.86 -26.08
CA TYR A 363 4.29 16.73 -26.93
C TYR A 363 4.63 15.26 -27.30
N SER A 364 3.93 14.26 -26.77
CA SER A 364 4.22 12.84 -27.03
C SER A 364 3.24 12.16 -27.99
N PHE A 365 2.48 12.92 -28.77
CA PHE A 365 1.60 12.35 -29.80
C PHE A 365 2.36 11.74 -30.98
N TYR A 366 3.64 12.08 -31.11
CA TYR A 366 4.54 11.55 -32.13
C TYR A 366 5.72 10.84 -31.46
N TYR A 367 6.22 9.80 -32.13
CA TYR A 367 7.40 9.04 -31.69
C TYR A 367 8.32 8.75 -32.88
N ILE A 368 9.59 8.49 -32.60
CA ILE A 368 10.59 8.17 -33.62
C ILE A 368 10.62 6.66 -33.84
N LYS A 369 10.26 6.22 -35.05
CA LYS A 369 10.51 4.85 -35.49
C LYS A 369 11.80 4.81 -36.32
N ALA A 370 12.82 4.12 -35.81
CA ALA A 370 14.08 3.97 -36.51
C ALA A 370 13.92 3.08 -37.75
N LYS A 371 14.47 3.52 -38.89
CA LYS A 371 14.49 2.79 -40.16
C LYS A 371 15.93 2.73 -40.68
N ILE A 372 16.76 1.95 -40.01
CA ILE A 372 18.14 1.69 -40.44
C ILE A 372 18.18 0.27 -40.97
N ASP A 373 18.22 0.12 -42.29
CA ASP A 373 18.32 -1.20 -42.94
C ASP A 373 19.75 -1.52 -43.37
N GLU A 374 20.64 -0.51 -43.40
CA GLU A 374 22.02 -0.67 -43.84
C GLU A 374 22.90 -1.35 -42.77
N PRO A 375 23.47 -2.54 -43.04
CA PRO A 375 24.22 -3.31 -42.05
C PRO A 375 25.51 -2.62 -41.62
N ILE A 376 26.11 -1.80 -42.49
CA ILE A 376 27.35 -1.06 -42.19
C ILE A 376 27.10 0.00 -41.11
N ILE A 377 25.96 0.70 -41.20
CA ILE A 377 25.57 1.72 -40.23
C ILE A 377 25.22 1.06 -38.89
N GLN A 378 24.48 -0.05 -38.92
CA GLN A 378 24.15 -0.81 -37.72
C GLN A 378 25.41 -1.30 -37.00
N ALA A 379 26.38 -1.87 -37.73
CA ALA A 379 27.65 -2.34 -37.17
C ALA A 379 28.46 -1.20 -36.54
N ARG A 380 28.59 -0.06 -37.24
CA ARG A 380 29.29 1.13 -36.73
C ARG A 380 28.69 1.63 -35.42
N PHE A 381 27.37 1.69 -35.32
CA PHE A 381 26.70 2.15 -34.10
C PHE A 381 26.82 1.15 -32.96
N SER A 382 26.84 -0.15 -33.26
CA SER A 382 27.06 -1.21 -32.29
C SER A 382 28.45 -1.16 -31.65
N GLU A 383 29.50 -0.79 -32.42
CA GLU A 383 30.85 -0.63 -31.88
C GLU A 383 30.90 0.44 -30.77
N SER A 384 30.14 1.52 -30.93
CA SER A 384 30.11 2.62 -29.94
C SER A 384 29.58 2.25 -28.55
N LEU A 385 28.99 1.05 -28.40
CA LEU A 385 28.49 0.52 -27.13
C LEU A 385 29.53 -0.36 -26.40
N LYS A 386 30.69 -0.61 -27.00
CA LYS A 386 31.74 -1.46 -26.41
C LYS A 386 32.48 -0.74 -25.30
N LEU A 387 32.87 -1.49 -24.27
CA LEU A 387 33.59 -0.98 -23.09
C LEU A 387 34.93 -0.36 -23.45
N ASP A 388 35.60 -0.87 -24.49
CA ASP A 388 36.91 -0.40 -24.93
C ASP A 388 36.84 1.05 -25.47
N ASP A 389 35.70 1.45 -26.03
CA ASP A 389 35.50 2.78 -26.61
C ASP A 389 35.04 3.83 -25.58
N PHE A 390 34.85 3.46 -24.30
CA PHE A 390 34.36 4.37 -23.26
C PHE A 390 35.29 5.54 -22.97
N ASP A 391 36.57 5.42 -23.29
CA ASP A 391 37.53 6.50 -23.10
C ASP A 391 37.26 7.66 -24.09
N GLU A 392 36.74 7.37 -25.29
CA GLU A 392 36.38 8.37 -26.30
C GLU A 392 34.88 8.73 -26.27
N ALA A 393 34.02 7.72 -26.12
CA ALA A 393 32.57 7.86 -26.20
C ALA A 393 31.90 8.25 -24.86
N GLY A 394 32.62 8.09 -23.74
CA GLY A 394 32.08 8.19 -22.38
C GLY A 394 31.52 6.87 -21.85
N TYR A 395 31.29 6.81 -20.54
CA TYR A 395 30.72 5.63 -19.88
C TYR A 395 29.25 5.46 -20.29
N THR A 396 28.91 4.32 -20.88
CA THR A 396 27.58 4.09 -21.46
C THR A 396 26.78 3.07 -20.63
N PHE A 397 25.56 3.44 -20.27
CA PHE A 397 24.55 2.57 -19.66
C PHE A 397 23.47 2.20 -20.67
N LEU A 398 22.88 1.01 -20.50
CA LEU A 398 21.80 0.51 -21.34
C LEU A 398 20.63 0.05 -20.46
N ALA A 399 19.44 0.57 -20.74
CA ALA A 399 18.23 0.24 -20.01
C ALA A 399 17.93 -1.29 -20.07
N PRO A 400 17.70 -1.97 -18.93
CA PRO A 400 17.47 -3.41 -18.85
C PRO A 400 16.07 -3.81 -19.35
N ARG A 401 15.85 -3.68 -20.66
CA ARG A 401 14.61 -4.03 -21.35
C ARG A 401 14.68 -5.43 -21.94
N GLU A 402 13.51 -6.01 -22.22
CA GLU A 402 13.41 -7.29 -22.91
C GLU A 402 13.56 -7.05 -24.43
N TYR A 403 14.79 -6.80 -24.88
CA TYR A 403 15.10 -6.58 -26.30
C TYR A 403 14.91 -7.86 -27.13
N CYS A 404 15.35 -8.98 -26.56
CA CYS A 404 15.30 -10.32 -27.14
C CYS A 404 14.98 -11.33 -26.04
N SER A 405 14.33 -12.44 -26.37
CA SER A 405 13.96 -13.48 -25.39
C SER A 405 15.16 -14.12 -24.68
N ASP A 406 16.30 -14.16 -25.36
CA ASP A 406 17.49 -14.90 -24.89
C ASP A 406 18.38 -14.06 -23.96
N VAL A 407 18.25 -12.73 -24.00
CA VAL A 407 19.02 -11.80 -23.17
C VAL A 407 18.24 -11.53 -21.89
N LYS A 408 18.71 -12.14 -20.78
CA LYS A 408 18.10 -11.93 -19.46
C LYS A 408 18.46 -10.56 -18.90
N LYS A 409 17.50 -9.96 -18.19
CA LYS A 409 17.73 -8.76 -17.39
C LYS A 409 18.67 -9.10 -16.22
N SER A 410 19.70 -8.30 -16.01
CA SER A 410 20.58 -8.38 -14.85
C SER A 410 20.56 -7.07 -14.07
N GLU A 411 20.76 -7.12 -12.76
CA GLU A 411 20.86 -5.92 -11.92
C GLU A 411 22.17 -5.17 -12.19
N ASN A 412 23.25 -5.90 -12.49
CA ASN A 412 24.50 -5.30 -12.92
C ASN A 412 24.44 -4.90 -14.40
N ASN A 413 24.46 -3.59 -14.65
CA ASN A 413 24.34 -3.05 -16.00
C ASN A 413 25.55 -3.38 -16.90
N THR A 414 26.76 -3.48 -16.34
CA THR A 414 27.96 -3.81 -17.13
C THR A 414 27.88 -5.22 -17.70
N GLU A 415 27.38 -6.17 -16.89
CA GLU A 415 27.09 -7.53 -17.32
C GLU A 415 25.99 -7.56 -18.38
N PHE A 416 24.92 -6.78 -18.18
CA PHE A 416 23.82 -6.67 -19.14
C PHE A 416 24.30 -6.17 -20.51
N LEU A 417 25.11 -5.11 -20.51
CA LEU A 417 25.64 -4.50 -21.72
C LEU A 417 26.58 -5.46 -22.47
N LEU A 418 27.42 -6.21 -21.75
CA LEU A 418 28.29 -7.23 -22.32
C LEU A 418 27.48 -8.33 -23.00
N ASN A 419 26.47 -8.87 -22.31
CA ASN A 419 25.60 -9.92 -22.86
C ASN A 419 24.82 -9.41 -24.08
N PHE A 420 24.36 -8.16 -24.05
CA PHE A 420 23.67 -7.52 -25.18
C PHE A 420 24.61 -7.36 -26.38
N ASN A 421 25.82 -6.81 -26.18
CA ASN A 421 26.79 -6.63 -27.25
C ASN A 421 27.25 -7.98 -27.84
N GLU A 422 27.50 -8.99 -27.00
CA GLU A 422 27.85 -10.34 -27.45
C GLU A 422 26.72 -10.97 -28.27
N PHE A 423 25.47 -10.71 -27.89
CA PHE A 423 24.31 -11.18 -28.64
C PHE A 423 24.21 -10.52 -30.02
N ILE A 424 24.39 -9.21 -30.12
CA ILE A 424 24.37 -8.47 -31.40
C ILE A 424 25.57 -8.83 -32.29
N ASP A 425 26.73 -9.13 -31.71
CA ASP A 425 27.90 -9.60 -32.46
C ASP A 425 27.68 -11.02 -33.04
N ARG A 426 26.92 -11.88 -32.35
CA ARG A 426 26.62 -13.25 -32.80
C ARG A 426 25.44 -13.35 -33.75
N ASN A 427 24.41 -12.55 -33.52
CA ASN A 427 23.13 -12.61 -34.21
C ASN A 427 22.85 -11.30 -34.93
N THR A 428 22.29 -11.37 -36.14
CA THR A 428 21.82 -10.16 -36.80
C THR A 428 20.68 -9.52 -36.00
N PRO A 429 20.62 -8.18 -35.88
CA PRO A 429 19.53 -7.47 -35.19
C PRO A 429 18.11 -7.78 -35.72
N SER A 430 18.00 -8.37 -36.91
CA SER A 430 16.76 -8.79 -37.57
C SER A 430 16.30 -10.21 -37.23
N SER A 431 16.87 -10.86 -36.20
CA SER A 431 16.45 -12.21 -35.80
C SER A 431 15.00 -12.25 -35.32
N SER A 432 14.31 -13.37 -35.53
CA SER A 432 12.91 -13.54 -35.12
C SER A 432 12.70 -13.63 -33.61
N SER A 433 13.77 -13.75 -32.83
CA SER A 433 13.73 -13.79 -31.35
C SER A 433 13.80 -12.40 -30.70
N CYS A 434 13.94 -11.33 -31.48
CA CYS A 434 14.12 -9.96 -31.01
C CYS A 434 13.03 -9.02 -31.50
N ASN A 435 12.75 -7.99 -30.71
CA ASN A 435 11.97 -6.85 -31.18
C ASN A 435 12.88 -5.92 -32.00
N THR A 436 12.81 -6.04 -33.31
CA THR A 436 13.66 -5.31 -34.26
C THR A 436 13.56 -3.79 -34.09
N ASP A 437 12.35 -3.26 -33.90
CA ASP A 437 12.11 -1.83 -33.75
C ASP A 437 12.84 -1.26 -32.50
N MET A 438 12.86 -2.01 -31.39
CA MET A 438 13.54 -1.58 -30.16
C MET A 438 15.06 -1.61 -30.30
N VAL A 439 15.62 -2.71 -30.82
CA VAL A 439 17.08 -2.86 -31.00
C VAL A 439 17.62 -1.81 -31.97
N ILE A 440 16.95 -1.59 -33.10
CA ILE A 440 17.37 -0.60 -34.09
C ILE A 440 17.27 0.83 -33.51
N ARG A 441 16.28 1.11 -32.66
CA ARG A 441 16.18 2.40 -31.98
C ARG A 441 17.35 2.65 -31.03
N VAL A 442 17.77 1.65 -30.25
CA VAL A 442 18.95 1.72 -29.39
C VAL A 442 20.20 2.03 -30.21
N LEU A 443 20.42 1.30 -31.31
CA LEU A 443 21.58 1.52 -32.18
C LEU A 443 21.59 2.93 -32.78
N LEU A 444 20.44 3.44 -33.21
CA LEU A 444 20.31 4.80 -33.72
C LEU A 444 20.68 5.84 -32.64
N ASP A 445 20.14 5.69 -31.42
CA ASP A 445 20.42 6.59 -30.31
C ASP A 445 21.90 6.50 -29.87
N ALA A 446 22.53 5.32 -29.98
CA ALA A 446 23.96 5.13 -29.74
C ALA A 446 24.81 5.94 -30.73
N GLY A 447 24.45 5.91 -32.01
CA GLY A 447 25.12 6.70 -33.05
C GLY A 447 25.09 8.20 -32.74
N PHE A 448 23.90 8.73 -32.44
CA PHE A 448 23.72 10.17 -32.14
C PHE A 448 24.47 10.61 -30.89
N THR A 449 24.38 9.83 -29.81
CA THR A 449 25.07 10.15 -28.55
C THR A 449 26.58 10.03 -28.67
N SER A 450 27.07 9.15 -29.55
CA SER A 450 28.49 9.04 -29.88
C SER A 450 29.04 10.21 -30.65
N GLU A 451 28.30 10.66 -31.67
CA GLU A 451 28.66 11.84 -32.45
C GLU A 451 28.75 13.09 -31.55
N LEU A 452 27.82 13.25 -30.61
CA LEU A 452 27.84 14.35 -29.64
C LEU A 452 29.10 14.31 -28.75
N ALA A 453 29.40 13.14 -28.18
CA ALA A 453 30.56 12.97 -27.30
C ALA A 453 31.88 13.26 -28.03
N GLN A 454 32.05 12.66 -29.20
CA GLN A 454 33.29 12.74 -29.98
C GLN A 454 33.49 14.11 -30.64
N ASN A 455 32.43 14.73 -31.19
CA ASN A 455 32.58 15.97 -31.95
C ASN A 455 32.46 17.24 -31.10
N TYR A 456 31.77 17.18 -29.96
CA TYR A 456 31.46 18.35 -29.13
C TYR A 456 32.14 18.27 -27.76
N TRP A 457 31.85 17.25 -26.96
CA TRP A 457 32.36 17.16 -25.58
C TRP A 457 33.86 17.00 -25.48
N SER A 458 34.46 16.21 -26.37
CA SER A 458 35.93 16.01 -26.41
C SER A 458 36.73 17.30 -26.63
N LYS A 459 36.11 18.32 -27.24
CA LYS A 459 36.75 19.60 -27.59
C LYS A 459 36.58 20.68 -26.51
N LEU A 460 35.73 20.44 -25.51
CA LEU A 460 35.32 21.43 -24.52
C LEU A 460 35.80 21.05 -23.13
N SER A 461 36.72 21.82 -22.57
CA SER A 461 37.07 21.78 -21.14
C SER A 461 36.47 23.00 -20.43
N PHE A 462 35.44 22.79 -19.62
CA PHE A 462 34.80 23.85 -18.85
C PHE A 462 35.27 23.85 -17.39
N ASP A 463 35.72 25.01 -16.91
CA ASP A 463 35.99 25.19 -15.48
C ASP A 463 34.66 25.16 -14.69
N GLY A 464 34.58 24.30 -13.68
CA GLY A 464 33.39 24.13 -12.81
C GLY A 464 32.39 23.06 -13.25
N VAL A 465 32.65 22.33 -14.34
CA VAL A 465 31.83 21.19 -14.79
C VAL A 465 32.50 19.88 -14.39
N VAL A 466 31.79 19.05 -13.61
CA VAL A 466 32.27 17.73 -13.14
C VAL A 466 31.99 16.64 -14.17
N ALA A 467 30.77 16.62 -14.71
CA ALA A 467 30.33 15.60 -15.66
C ALA A 467 29.31 16.18 -16.65
N GLN A 468 29.27 15.61 -17.85
CA GLN A 468 28.27 15.89 -18.88
C GLN A 468 27.55 14.58 -19.19
N PHE A 469 26.24 14.63 -19.34
CA PHE A 469 25.46 13.42 -19.61
C PHE A 469 24.36 13.66 -20.63
N VAL A 470 24.01 12.59 -21.36
CA VAL A 470 22.82 12.52 -22.19
C VAL A 470 22.06 11.25 -21.83
N VAL A 471 20.79 11.42 -21.53
CA VAL A 471 19.83 10.33 -21.34
C VAL A 471 18.89 10.35 -22.54
N THR A 472 18.66 9.19 -23.13
CA THR A 472 17.83 9.05 -24.35
C THR A 472 16.58 8.22 -24.10
N ASP A 473 15.57 8.43 -24.94
CA ASP A 473 14.34 7.65 -24.96
C ASP A 473 14.57 6.17 -25.33
N GLY A 474 15.56 5.89 -26.19
CA GLY A 474 15.97 4.53 -26.57
C GLY A 474 16.58 3.70 -25.44
N GLY A 475 16.85 4.29 -24.28
CA GLY A 475 17.38 3.57 -23.12
C GLY A 475 18.89 3.69 -22.94
N ILE A 476 19.56 4.58 -23.68
CA ILE A 476 20.99 4.83 -23.52
C ILE A 476 21.20 6.06 -22.63
N THR A 477 22.07 5.90 -21.63
CA THR A 477 22.61 7.02 -20.85
C THR A 477 24.11 7.06 -21.03
N ARG A 478 24.66 8.19 -21.47
CA ARG A 478 26.12 8.40 -21.58
C ARG A 478 26.58 9.45 -20.60
N VAL A 479 27.68 9.16 -19.90
CA VAL A 479 28.32 10.06 -18.93
C VAL A 479 29.78 10.29 -19.34
N PHE A 480 30.17 11.54 -19.47
CA PHE A 480 31.50 11.98 -19.86
C PHE A 480 32.10 12.91 -18.79
N PRO A 481 33.36 12.71 -18.35
CA PRO A 481 34.31 11.66 -18.73
C PRO A 481 34.02 10.32 -18.02
N LYS A 482 34.68 9.23 -18.44
CA LYS A 482 34.51 7.87 -17.88
C LYS A 482 34.55 7.80 -16.34
N ARG A 483 35.46 8.55 -15.70
CA ARG A 483 35.58 8.61 -14.24
C ARG A 483 34.27 9.04 -13.57
N ALA A 484 33.58 10.02 -14.14
CA ALA A 484 32.31 10.50 -13.59
C ALA A 484 31.15 9.50 -13.81
N GLY A 485 31.32 8.55 -14.72
CA GLY A 485 30.38 7.44 -14.93
C GLY A 485 30.44 6.38 -13.83
N GLU A 486 31.59 6.20 -13.18
CA GLU A 486 31.72 5.30 -12.02
C GLU A 486 30.95 5.84 -10.80
N ASP A 487 30.91 7.17 -10.64
CA ASP A 487 30.17 7.88 -9.58
C ASP A 487 28.68 8.11 -9.94
N TRP A 488 28.18 7.49 -11.01
CA TRP A 488 26.80 7.64 -11.45
C TRP A 488 25.87 6.69 -10.70
N LEU A 489 25.04 7.25 -9.80
CA LEU A 489 24.16 6.50 -8.91
C LEU A 489 22.71 6.36 -9.41
N GLU A 490 22.37 6.97 -10.55
CA GLU A 490 21.00 6.95 -11.06
C GLU A 490 20.68 5.61 -11.76
N ASN A 491 19.39 5.29 -11.84
CA ASN A 491 18.93 4.06 -12.49
C ASN A 491 19.31 4.05 -13.98
N ALA A 492 19.76 2.90 -14.49
CA ALA A 492 20.04 2.70 -15.92
C ALA A 492 18.77 2.70 -16.77
N GLU A 493 17.60 2.33 -16.22
CA GLU A 493 16.32 2.44 -16.93
C GLU A 493 15.88 3.90 -17.03
N THR A 494 15.95 4.44 -18.25
CA THR A 494 15.69 5.86 -18.52
C THR A 494 14.26 6.30 -18.17
N TYR A 495 13.30 5.37 -18.21
CA TYR A 495 11.88 5.65 -17.93
C TYR A 495 11.57 5.74 -16.43
N GLU A 496 12.49 5.33 -15.56
CA GLU A 496 12.36 5.42 -14.10
C GLU A 496 13.11 6.64 -13.53
N ILE A 497 13.82 7.41 -14.36
CA ILE A 497 14.62 8.56 -13.93
C ILE A 497 13.73 9.78 -13.65
N SER A 498 13.86 10.36 -12.45
CA SER A 498 13.10 11.55 -12.02
C SER A 498 13.40 12.78 -12.88
N PHE A 499 14.65 13.24 -12.92
CA PHE A 499 15.02 14.49 -13.63
C PHE A 499 14.71 14.43 -15.13
N TYR A 500 14.69 13.22 -15.73
CA TYR A 500 14.31 13.02 -17.13
C TYR A 500 12.85 13.40 -17.36
N LYS A 501 11.93 12.86 -16.56
CA LYS A 501 10.49 13.19 -16.61
C LYS A 501 10.23 14.67 -16.36
N ARG A 502 10.91 15.26 -15.37
CA ARG A 502 10.80 16.69 -15.03
C ARG A 502 11.29 17.60 -16.15
N SER A 503 12.40 17.24 -16.79
CA SER A 503 12.98 18.02 -17.89
C SER A 503 12.13 18.00 -19.16
N LEU A 504 11.25 17.02 -19.33
CA LEU A 504 10.35 16.93 -20.47
C LEU A 504 9.12 17.83 -20.31
N ASP A 505 8.58 17.92 -19.08
CA ASP A 505 7.43 18.76 -18.77
C ASP A 505 7.78 20.25 -18.72
N ASN A 506 9.02 20.57 -18.38
CA ASN A 506 9.50 21.94 -18.29
C ASN A 506 10.34 22.34 -19.53
N ASP A 507 10.15 23.56 -20.02
CA ASP A 507 10.94 24.08 -21.15
C ASP A 507 12.21 24.84 -20.71
N ASN A 508 12.32 25.17 -19.42
CA ASN A 508 13.46 25.86 -18.83
C ASN A 508 14.57 24.88 -18.37
N TYR A 509 15.70 25.40 -17.88
CA TYR A 509 16.74 24.56 -17.30
C TYR A 509 16.33 24.13 -15.89
N ILE A 510 16.34 22.82 -15.64
CA ILE A 510 15.96 22.23 -14.36
C ILE A 510 17.20 21.89 -13.55
N PHE A 511 17.28 22.48 -12.35
CA PHE A 511 18.28 22.16 -11.36
C PHE A 511 17.70 21.15 -10.38
N THR A 512 18.45 20.07 -10.14
CA THR A 512 18.06 19.00 -9.22
C THR A 512 19.00 19.01 -8.01
N ALA A 513 18.42 19.10 -6.82
CA ALA A 513 19.18 19.07 -5.59
C ALA A 513 19.72 17.66 -5.27
N PRO A 514 20.98 17.52 -4.84
CA PRO A 514 21.52 16.24 -4.39
C PRO A 514 20.78 15.76 -3.14
N TYR A 515 20.85 14.46 -2.85
CA TYR A 515 20.26 13.90 -1.63
C TYR A 515 21.15 14.18 -0.42
N TYR A 516 20.55 14.66 0.67
CA TYR A 516 21.23 14.82 1.95
C TYR A 516 21.41 13.46 2.65
N ASN A 517 22.63 13.12 3.09
CA ASN A 517 22.98 11.93 3.87
C ASN A 517 22.61 10.55 3.25
N LYS A 518 22.65 10.38 1.92
CA LYS A 518 22.65 9.02 1.34
C LYS A 518 24.05 8.41 1.42
N SER A 519 24.17 7.25 2.07
CA SER A 519 25.39 6.45 2.14
C SER A 519 25.86 6.06 0.72
N GLY A 520 27.00 6.58 0.26
CA GLY A 520 27.59 6.21 -1.03
C GLY A 520 28.58 7.22 -1.62
N ALA A 521 28.37 8.53 -1.42
CA ALA A 521 29.30 9.60 -1.80
C ALA A 521 28.97 10.86 -1.00
N ASN A 522 29.96 11.65 -0.61
CA ASN A 522 29.70 12.93 0.05
C ASN A 522 28.94 13.86 -0.93
N SER A 523 28.00 14.68 -0.46
CA SER A 523 27.25 15.64 -1.31
C SER A 523 28.15 16.59 -2.12
N TYR A 524 29.42 16.73 -1.74
CA TYR A 524 30.45 17.48 -2.44
C TYR A 524 30.98 16.78 -3.70
N GLU A 525 31.02 15.44 -3.73
CA GLU A 525 31.49 14.66 -4.88
C GLU A 525 30.39 14.48 -5.92
N SER A 526 29.11 14.44 -5.49
CA SER A 526 28.00 14.15 -6.40
C SER A 526 27.56 15.33 -7.28
N GLY A 527 27.93 16.57 -6.92
CA GLY A 527 27.62 17.78 -7.68
C GLY A 527 26.12 18.10 -7.80
N ILE A 528 25.79 19.33 -8.18
CA ILE A 528 24.40 19.72 -8.48
C ILE A 528 24.11 19.42 -9.94
N MET A 529 22.99 18.75 -10.23
CA MET A 529 22.66 18.34 -11.59
C MET A 529 21.78 19.38 -12.28
N VAL A 530 22.10 19.71 -13.53
CA VAL A 530 21.28 20.55 -14.41
C VAL A 530 20.88 19.76 -15.62
N SER A 531 19.61 19.78 -15.99
CA SER A 531 19.06 19.03 -17.10
C SER A 531 18.11 19.86 -17.94
N LYS A 532 18.05 19.57 -19.25
CA LYS A 532 17.13 20.18 -20.20
C LYS A 532 16.78 19.19 -21.31
N ALA A 533 15.51 19.11 -21.68
CA ALA A 533 15.10 18.31 -22.84
C ALA A 533 15.59 18.94 -24.15
N GLY A 534 16.13 18.10 -25.04
CA GLY A 534 16.40 18.46 -26.42
C GLY A 534 15.07 18.56 -27.17
N GLU A 535 14.80 19.72 -27.73
CA GLU A 535 13.56 20.02 -28.44
C GLU A 535 13.87 20.12 -29.93
N ILE A 536 13.19 19.32 -30.75
CA ILE A 536 13.34 19.35 -32.21
C ILE A 536 11.96 19.46 -32.86
N GLU A 537 11.91 20.15 -33.99
CA GLU A 537 10.73 20.25 -34.84
C GLU A 537 11.03 19.61 -36.19
N VAL A 538 10.29 18.57 -36.55
CA VAL A 538 10.43 17.87 -37.84
C VAL A 538 9.10 17.96 -38.56
N ASP A 539 9.07 18.59 -39.74
CA ASP A 539 7.85 18.80 -40.54
C ASP A 539 6.68 19.43 -39.75
N GLY A 540 6.97 20.39 -38.87
CA GLY A 540 5.96 21.06 -38.03
C GLY A 540 5.48 20.23 -36.83
N LYS A 541 6.17 19.13 -36.50
CA LYS A 541 5.86 18.25 -35.37
C LYS A 541 6.95 18.36 -34.30
N LEU A 542 6.52 18.68 -33.09
CA LEU A 542 7.37 18.77 -31.91
C LEU A 542 7.77 17.37 -31.42
N LEU A 543 9.06 17.17 -31.14
CA LEU A 543 9.60 15.96 -30.52
C LEU A 543 10.64 16.32 -29.45
N LYS A 544 10.63 15.56 -28.35
CA LYS A 544 11.64 15.64 -27.28
C LYS A 544 12.35 14.28 -27.09
N PRO A 545 13.38 13.95 -27.90
CA PRO A 545 13.96 12.59 -27.94
C PRO A 545 14.97 12.28 -26.83
N ALA A 546 15.62 13.29 -26.26
CA ALA A 546 16.69 13.10 -25.29
C ALA A 546 16.73 14.26 -24.29
N VAL A 547 17.32 14.02 -23.13
CA VAL A 547 17.59 15.03 -22.09
C VAL A 547 19.09 15.12 -21.92
N VAL A 548 19.63 16.32 -22.10
CA VAL A 548 21.05 16.62 -21.89
C VAL A 548 21.23 17.27 -20.53
N GLY A 549 22.38 17.06 -19.91
CA GLY A 549 22.64 17.66 -18.61
C GLY A 549 24.10 17.70 -18.21
N ILE A 550 24.35 18.41 -17.12
CA ILE A 550 25.67 18.71 -16.58
C ILE A 550 25.62 18.56 -15.05
N LYS A 551 26.68 17.99 -14.46
CA LYS A 551 26.95 18.06 -13.02
C LYS A 551 27.89 19.23 -12.75
N ILE A 552 27.47 20.13 -11.88
CA ILE A 552 28.19 21.35 -11.51
C ILE A 552 28.85 21.17 -10.15
N ASP A 553 30.10 21.63 -10.03
CA ASP A 553 30.77 21.74 -8.74
C ASP A 553 30.23 22.95 -7.95
N ALA A 554 29.63 22.67 -6.79
CA ALA A 554 29.04 23.68 -5.93
C ALA A 554 30.07 24.70 -5.40
N THR A 555 31.33 24.29 -5.22
CA THR A 555 32.37 25.18 -4.69
C THR A 555 32.83 26.21 -5.72
N SER A 556 33.15 25.76 -6.93
CA SER A 556 33.47 26.64 -8.06
C SER A 556 32.30 27.58 -8.40
N TRP A 557 31.05 27.07 -8.33
CA TRP A 557 29.87 27.90 -8.54
C TRP A 557 29.73 29.00 -7.47
N MET A 558 29.97 28.67 -6.20
CA MET A 558 29.95 29.61 -5.09
C MET A 558 30.96 30.76 -5.27
N GLU A 559 32.19 30.44 -5.65
CA GLU A 559 33.24 31.45 -5.84
C GLU A 559 32.89 32.43 -6.95
N ASN A 560 32.34 31.92 -8.06
CA ASN A 560 31.88 32.75 -9.16
C ASN A 560 30.68 33.61 -8.75
N PHE A 561 29.77 33.06 -7.95
CA PHE A 561 28.63 33.80 -7.44
C PHE A 561 29.05 34.95 -6.52
N THR A 562 29.88 34.67 -5.52
CA THR A 562 30.37 35.69 -4.57
C THR A 562 31.12 36.81 -5.29
N LYS A 563 31.99 36.49 -6.26
CA LYS A 563 32.66 37.52 -7.10
C LYS A 563 31.66 38.41 -7.85
N THR A 564 30.55 37.85 -8.32
CA THR A 564 29.55 38.57 -9.14
C THR A 564 28.59 39.40 -8.28
N THR A 565 28.25 38.94 -7.08
CA THR A 565 27.28 39.62 -6.19
C THR A 565 27.86 40.72 -5.33
N ILE A 566 29.18 40.87 -5.27
CA ILE A 566 29.83 41.97 -4.55
C ILE A 566 29.63 43.28 -5.35
N LYS A 567 28.73 44.14 -4.88
CA LYS A 567 28.64 45.56 -5.29
C LYS A 567 29.26 46.45 -4.22
N SER A 568 30.10 47.39 -4.64
CA SER A 568 30.90 48.26 -3.76
C SER A 568 30.18 49.50 -3.21
N LEU A 569 28.95 49.79 -3.65
CA LEU A 569 28.12 50.88 -3.11
C LEU A 569 26.67 50.46 -3.04
N CYS A 570 26.12 50.40 -1.83
CA CYS A 570 24.68 50.25 -1.63
C CYS A 570 24.24 51.26 -0.60
N ASN A 571 23.35 52.15 -1.02
CA ASN A 571 22.61 53.00 -0.12
C ASN A 571 21.20 52.42 -0.05
N SER A 572 20.73 52.13 1.17
CA SER A 572 19.34 51.73 1.51
C SER A 572 18.78 50.40 0.97
N GLU A 573 19.59 49.54 0.34
CA GLU A 573 19.20 48.17 -0.07
C GLU A 573 20.04 47.12 0.67
N ILE A 574 19.47 45.94 0.97
CA ILE A 574 20.25 44.80 1.47
C ILE A 574 21.25 44.43 0.36
N CYS A 575 22.53 44.44 0.67
CA CYS A 575 23.53 44.13 -0.35
C CYS A 575 24.81 43.52 0.22
N GLY A 576 25.56 42.88 -0.68
CA GLY A 576 26.86 42.30 -0.37
C GLY A 576 26.74 40.89 0.22
N CYS A 577 26.57 39.88 -0.65
CA CYS A 577 26.74 38.49 -0.25
C CYS A 577 28.24 38.17 -0.18
N GLU A 578 28.89 38.56 0.92
CA GLU A 578 30.27 38.17 1.21
C GLU A 578 30.32 36.82 1.90
N LYS A 579 31.27 35.96 1.52
CA LYS A 579 31.45 34.63 2.13
C LYS A 579 31.50 34.74 3.65
N ASN A 580 30.64 34.00 4.34
CA ASN A 580 30.49 34.01 5.80
C ASN A 580 30.16 35.40 6.42
N SER A 581 29.35 36.21 5.73
CA SER A 581 28.81 37.44 6.31
C SER A 581 28.00 37.17 7.59
N MET A 582 28.21 38.02 8.60
CA MET A 582 27.43 37.99 9.84
C MET A 582 26.10 38.73 9.72
N HIS A 583 25.93 39.59 8.72
CA HIS A 583 24.78 40.48 8.60
C HIS A 583 23.71 39.95 7.66
N VAL A 584 24.10 39.28 6.57
CA VAL A 584 23.18 38.83 5.52
C VAL A 584 23.39 37.37 5.18
N ASP A 585 22.28 36.66 5.00
CA ASP A 585 22.22 35.29 4.55
C ASP A 585 21.68 35.27 3.11
N CYS A 586 22.51 34.78 2.19
CA CYS A 586 22.17 34.66 0.77
C CYS A 586 22.13 33.19 0.37
N VAL A 587 20.99 32.76 -0.17
CA VAL A 587 20.75 31.36 -0.55
C VAL A 587 20.11 31.26 -1.93
N ILE A 588 20.38 30.17 -2.62
CA ILE A 588 19.66 29.77 -3.83
C ILE A 588 18.90 28.49 -3.52
N LEU A 589 17.60 28.53 -3.76
CA LEU A 589 16.69 27.40 -3.61
C LEU A 589 16.14 26.99 -4.98
N ASP A 590 15.78 25.72 -5.10
CA ASP A 590 14.97 25.24 -6.24
C ASP A 590 13.46 25.41 -5.97
N ASP A 591 12.64 24.99 -6.92
CA ASP A 591 11.18 25.03 -6.86
C ASP A 591 10.56 24.12 -5.78
N GLY A 592 11.31 23.11 -5.32
CA GLY A 592 10.95 22.28 -4.16
C GLY A 592 11.35 22.89 -2.82
N GLY A 593 12.04 24.03 -2.80
CA GLY A 593 12.56 24.65 -1.58
C GLY A 593 13.77 23.91 -1.00
N PHE A 594 14.51 23.15 -1.80
CA PHE A 594 15.78 22.53 -1.40
C PHE A 594 16.94 23.51 -1.55
N LEU A 595 17.87 23.44 -0.60
CA LEU A 595 19.07 24.28 -0.61
C LEU A 595 20.08 23.79 -1.65
N LEU A 596 20.40 24.64 -2.63
CA LEU A 596 21.43 24.37 -3.62
C LEU A 596 22.74 25.11 -3.33
N MET A 597 22.62 26.37 -2.91
CA MET A 597 23.76 27.24 -2.68
C MET A 597 23.53 28.10 -1.44
N SER A 598 24.57 28.27 -0.61
CA SER A 598 24.56 29.18 0.52
C SER A 598 25.88 29.92 0.70
N ASN A 599 25.79 31.20 1.01
CA ASN A 599 26.93 32.04 1.35
C ASN A 599 27.68 31.62 2.64
N ARG A 600 27.06 30.79 3.48
CA ARG A 600 27.63 30.29 4.76
C ARG A 600 28.14 28.88 4.64
N ASP A 601 29.37 28.66 5.12
CA ASP A 601 30.01 27.35 5.11
C ASP A 601 29.21 26.29 5.91
N GLU A 602 28.54 26.66 7.01
CA GLU A 602 27.68 25.75 7.80
C GLU A 602 26.48 25.20 7.01
N TYR A 603 25.90 26.03 6.14
CA TYR A 603 24.78 25.64 5.30
C TYR A 603 25.26 24.91 4.04
N THR A 604 26.48 25.17 3.57
CA THR A 604 27.10 24.44 2.46
C THR A 604 27.21 22.94 2.76
N GLN A 605 27.46 22.56 4.02
CA GLN A 605 27.45 21.14 4.44
C GLN A 605 26.05 20.50 4.42
N GLN A 606 25.00 21.32 4.31
CA GLN A 606 23.59 20.91 4.31
C GLN A 606 22.94 21.09 2.92
N ILE A 607 23.73 21.21 1.84
CA ILE A 607 23.21 21.23 0.47
C ILE A 607 22.37 19.97 0.21
N GLY A 608 21.24 20.15 -0.46
CA GLY A 608 20.26 19.10 -0.70
C GLY A 608 19.22 18.92 0.41
N ARG A 609 19.37 19.64 1.53
CA ARG A 609 18.39 19.63 2.62
C ARG A 609 17.25 20.61 2.34
N PHE A 610 16.05 20.27 2.82
CA PHE A 610 14.89 21.14 2.72
C PHE A 610 15.08 22.42 3.55
N PHE A 611 14.83 23.58 2.95
CA PHE A 611 15.13 24.87 3.55
C PHE A 611 14.31 25.16 4.82
N GLY A 612 13.10 24.62 4.92
CA GLY A 612 12.26 24.75 6.12
C GLY A 612 12.81 24.07 7.38
N GLU A 613 13.81 23.20 7.26
CA GLU A 613 14.54 22.64 8.40
C GLU A 613 15.69 23.54 8.88
N ILE A 614 16.20 24.39 7.98
CA ILE A 614 17.32 25.31 8.25
C ILE A 614 16.78 26.63 8.79
N ASP A 615 15.85 27.27 8.06
CA ASP A 615 15.17 28.49 8.48
C ASP A 615 13.63 28.35 8.32
N PRO A 616 12.95 27.73 9.31
CA PRO A 616 11.49 27.54 9.25
C PRO A 616 10.71 28.85 9.25
N GLY A 617 11.23 29.88 9.92
CA GLY A 617 10.55 31.18 10.03
C GLY A 617 10.46 31.88 8.67
N LEU A 618 11.57 31.88 7.93
CA LEU A 618 11.59 32.44 6.58
C LEU A 618 10.73 31.60 5.62
N MET A 619 10.87 30.27 5.63
CA MET A 619 10.12 29.39 4.71
C MET A 619 8.59 29.54 4.88
N ARG A 620 8.08 29.68 6.11
CA ARG A 620 6.65 29.95 6.36
C ARG A 620 6.19 31.26 5.75
N ASN A 621 7.00 32.30 5.84
CA ASN A 621 6.64 33.58 5.25
C ASN A 621 6.69 33.54 3.72
N LEU A 622 7.60 32.77 3.13
CA LEU A 622 7.61 32.52 1.69
C LEU A 622 6.32 31.80 1.22
N ILE A 623 5.80 30.87 2.02
CA ILE A 623 4.51 30.21 1.77
C ILE A 623 3.34 31.20 1.94
N ASN A 624 3.33 31.99 3.02
CA ASN A 624 2.28 33.00 3.27
C ASN A 624 2.22 34.07 2.17
N MET A 625 3.37 34.41 1.57
CA MET A 625 3.47 35.33 0.43
C MET A 625 3.13 34.69 -0.92
N SER A 626 2.71 33.42 -0.97
CA SER A 626 2.40 32.66 -2.19
C SER A 626 3.57 32.49 -3.17
N LEU A 627 4.82 32.54 -2.67
CA LEU A 627 5.98 32.14 -3.49
C LEU A 627 5.96 30.62 -3.71
N TYR A 628 5.78 29.87 -2.63
CA TYR A 628 5.65 28.42 -2.62
C TYR A 628 4.24 28.02 -2.21
N ALA A 629 3.68 27.05 -2.93
CA ALA A 629 2.56 26.25 -2.47
C ALA A 629 3.06 24.84 -2.12
N PHE A 630 2.23 24.10 -1.39
CA PHE A 630 2.48 22.69 -1.13
C PHE A 630 1.21 21.88 -1.28
N ASN A 631 1.37 20.60 -1.61
CA ASN A 631 0.30 19.64 -1.54
C ASN A 631 0.72 18.48 -0.63
N LYS A 632 -0.26 17.92 0.10
CA LYS A 632 -0.07 16.78 0.99
C LYS A 632 -0.75 15.58 0.36
N SER A 633 0.03 14.52 0.15
CA SER A 633 -0.46 13.25 -0.39
C SER A 633 -0.15 12.11 0.57
N TYR A 634 -0.89 11.01 0.48
CA TYR A 634 -0.65 9.82 1.28
C TYR A 634 -0.06 8.72 0.42
N ASP A 635 1.08 8.17 0.84
CA ASP A 635 1.57 6.91 0.31
C ASP A 635 1.12 5.77 1.23
N TYR A 636 0.28 4.90 0.68
CA TYR A 636 -0.26 3.74 1.36
C TYR A 636 0.61 2.49 1.20
N GLN A 637 1.66 2.50 0.38
CA GLN A 637 2.54 1.34 0.15
C GLN A 637 3.94 1.53 0.75
N SER A 638 4.09 2.47 1.68
CA SER A 638 5.33 2.76 2.39
C SER A 638 5.57 1.79 3.55
N VAL A 639 6.79 1.82 4.08
CA VAL A 639 7.26 0.89 5.10
C VAL A 639 7.83 1.67 6.27
N CYS A 640 7.29 1.44 7.46
CA CYS A 640 7.69 2.14 8.69
C CYS A 640 8.19 1.16 9.75
N ASP A 641 9.04 1.69 10.63
CA ASP A 641 9.38 1.02 11.87
C ASP A 641 8.19 1.09 12.84
N PRO A 642 7.82 -0.01 13.51
CA PRO A 642 6.68 -0.05 14.41
C PRO A 642 6.93 0.75 15.70
N GLU A 643 5.91 1.47 16.16
CA GLU A 643 5.97 2.20 17.44
C GLU A 643 5.75 1.26 18.64
N GLU A 644 6.49 1.50 19.72
CA GLU A 644 6.23 0.87 21.01
C GLU A 644 5.03 1.53 21.71
N GLU A 645 3.96 0.76 21.99
CA GLU A 645 2.86 1.30 22.79
C GLU A 645 3.31 1.63 24.23
N PRO A 646 2.95 2.80 24.78
CA PRO A 646 3.30 3.18 26.15
C PRO A 646 2.70 2.19 27.15
N LYS A 647 3.44 1.96 28.24
CA LYS A 647 3.14 1.01 29.31
C LYS A 647 1.73 1.24 29.90
N GLN A 648 0.72 0.51 29.43
CA GLN A 648 -0.45 0.26 30.26
C GLN A 648 -0.04 -0.76 31.31
N GLY A 649 0.24 -0.27 32.52
CA GLY A 649 0.64 -1.07 33.66
C GLY A 649 -0.40 -2.13 33.99
N ALA A 650 -0.26 -3.32 33.42
CA ALA A 650 -0.88 -4.51 33.97
C ALA A 650 -0.09 -4.83 35.24
N GLY A 651 -0.70 -4.56 36.41
CA GLY A 651 -0.14 -4.99 37.69
C GLY A 651 0.23 -6.47 37.61
N LEU A 652 1.43 -6.79 38.09
CA LEU A 652 1.85 -8.17 38.30
C LEU A 652 0.72 -8.91 39.02
N ARG A 653 0.28 -10.04 38.45
CA ARG A 653 -0.59 -10.98 39.17
C ARG A 653 0.06 -11.19 40.53
N SER A 654 -0.66 -10.87 41.60
CA SER A 654 -0.19 -11.04 42.98
C SER A 654 0.20 -12.51 43.18
N ALA A 655 1.48 -12.81 43.07
CA ALA A 655 2.02 -14.03 43.62
C ALA A 655 1.77 -13.95 45.13
N TYR A 656 1.09 -14.95 45.69
CA TYR A 656 0.87 -15.05 47.12
C TYR A 656 2.24 -15.10 47.80
N VAL A 657 2.63 -14.00 48.47
CA VAL A 657 3.83 -13.97 49.30
C VAL A 657 3.42 -14.60 50.64
N PRO A 658 3.94 -15.79 51.00
CA PRO A 658 3.54 -16.45 52.23
C PRO A 658 3.90 -15.57 53.42
N THR A 659 2.98 -15.48 54.38
CA THR A 659 3.18 -14.72 55.62
C THR A 659 4.17 -15.44 56.54
N ILE A 660 4.74 -14.75 57.53
CA ILE A 660 5.69 -15.36 58.50
C ILE A 660 5.07 -16.57 59.22
N THR A 661 3.74 -16.59 59.38
CA THR A 661 2.96 -17.72 59.90
C THR A 661 2.92 -18.93 58.95
N ASP A 662 2.90 -18.71 57.63
CA ASP A 662 2.96 -19.78 56.62
C ASP A 662 4.36 -20.41 56.54
N ILE A 663 5.41 -19.61 56.77
CA ILE A 663 6.82 -20.06 56.74
C ILE A 663 7.15 -20.95 57.96
N LEU A 664 6.49 -20.75 59.10
CA LEU A 664 6.77 -21.48 60.35
C LEU A 664 5.97 -22.78 60.52
N GLN A 665 5.01 -23.06 59.63
CA GLN A 665 4.29 -24.33 59.63
C GLN A 665 5.08 -25.41 58.90
N LEU A 666 5.81 -26.24 59.66
CA LEU A 666 6.52 -27.43 59.17
C LEU A 666 5.63 -28.37 58.32
N GLY A 667 4.32 -28.40 58.58
CA GLY A 667 3.35 -29.15 57.78
C GLY A 667 3.12 -28.59 56.36
N TRP A 668 3.28 -27.29 56.16
CA TRP A 668 3.18 -26.67 54.84
C TRP A 668 4.41 -26.97 53.99
N TRP A 669 5.61 -26.89 54.57
CA TRP A 669 6.85 -27.32 53.89
C TRP A 669 6.84 -28.80 53.54
N ALA A 670 6.36 -29.66 54.45
CA ALA A 670 6.26 -31.10 54.18
C ALA A 670 5.24 -31.41 53.07
N SER A 671 4.08 -30.75 53.05
CA SER A 671 3.06 -30.95 52.01
C SER A 671 3.44 -30.33 50.67
N ALA A 672 4.07 -29.16 50.66
CA ALA A 672 4.59 -28.52 49.45
C ALA A 672 5.78 -29.30 48.86
N ALA A 673 6.70 -29.79 49.71
CA ALA A 673 7.79 -30.66 49.27
C ALA A 673 7.27 -32.01 48.77
N ALA A 674 6.30 -32.63 49.46
CA ALA A 674 5.67 -33.87 49.01
C ALA A 674 4.93 -33.69 47.68
N TRP A 675 4.20 -32.58 47.48
CA TRP A 675 3.56 -32.28 46.21
C TRP A 675 4.57 -31.99 45.10
N SER A 676 5.65 -31.26 45.39
CA SER A 676 6.71 -30.99 44.42
C SER A 676 7.43 -32.28 44.00
N ILE A 677 7.71 -33.18 44.95
CA ILE A 677 8.34 -34.47 44.69
C ILE A 677 7.39 -35.39 43.92
N LEU A 678 6.10 -35.43 44.27
CA LEU A 678 5.08 -36.19 43.55
C LEU A 678 4.92 -35.68 42.11
N GLN A 679 4.94 -34.36 41.92
CA GLN A 679 4.87 -33.73 40.60
C GLN A 679 6.12 -34.01 39.76
N GLN A 680 7.32 -34.01 40.37
CA GLN A 680 8.56 -34.41 39.72
C GLN A 680 8.59 -35.92 39.42
N LEU A 681 8.01 -36.78 40.26
CA LEU A 681 7.85 -38.21 40.01
C LEU A 681 6.92 -38.46 38.82
N PHE A 682 5.79 -37.75 38.74
CA PHE A 682 4.88 -37.84 37.60
C PHE A 682 5.49 -37.29 36.31
N LEU A 683 6.23 -36.17 36.36
CA LEU A 683 6.91 -35.61 35.18
C LEU A 683 8.04 -36.54 34.69
N SER A 684 8.82 -37.11 35.61
CA SER A 684 9.93 -38.02 35.28
C SER A 684 9.46 -39.38 34.75
N LEU A 685 8.28 -39.87 35.17
CA LEU A 685 7.65 -41.07 34.62
C LEU A 685 7.02 -40.86 33.24
N THR A 686 6.59 -39.64 32.91
CA THR A 686 5.89 -39.34 31.65
C THR A 686 6.81 -38.85 30.54
N PHE A 687 7.95 -38.21 30.86
CA PHE A 687 8.85 -37.64 29.87
C PHE A 687 10.35 -37.77 30.27
N PRO A 688 11.02 -38.89 29.96
CA PRO A 688 12.40 -39.15 30.38
C PRO A 688 13.50 -38.34 29.63
N ARG A 689 13.17 -37.41 28.72
CA ARG A 689 14.15 -36.67 27.90
C ARG A 689 13.81 -35.19 27.69
N PHE A 690 13.69 -34.40 28.75
CA PHE A 690 13.47 -32.94 28.61
C PHE A 690 14.20 -32.08 29.65
N LEU A 691 15.35 -32.54 30.15
CA LEU A 691 16.29 -31.71 30.92
C LEU A 691 17.52 -31.40 30.07
N GLU A 692 17.28 -30.81 28.91
CA GLU A 692 18.28 -29.97 28.24
C GLU A 692 17.84 -28.53 28.55
N ALA A 693 18.43 -27.95 29.58
CA ALA A 693 18.30 -26.52 29.81
C ALA A 693 19.00 -25.83 28.64
N ALA A 694 18.22 -25.30 27.70
CA ALA A 694 18.75 -24.38 26.72
C ALA A 694 19.19 -23.12 27.47
N ASP A 695 20.50 -22.94 27.62
CA ASP A 695 21.07 -21.63 27.92
C ASP A 695 20.65 -20.71 26.76
N MET A 696 19.73 -19.79 27.06
CA MET A 696 19.38 -18.72 26.14
C MET A 696 20.50 -17.67 26.23
N GLU A 697 21.35 -17.63 25.21
CA GLU A 697 22.24 -16.48 24.98
C GLU A 697 21.37 -15.23 24.78
N ASP A 698 21.60 -14.21 25.61
CA ASP A 698 20.90 -12.92 25.64
C ASP A 698 21.21 -12.01 24.42
N ASP A 699 21.85 -12.53 23.37
CA ASP A 699 22.42 -11.73 22.27
C ASP A 699 21.52 -11.52 21.04
N ASP A 700 20.30 -12.09 20.99
CA ASP A 700 19.43 -11.96 19.80
C ASP A 700 18.30 -10.91 19.92
N PHE A 701 18.33 -10.06 20.95
CA PHE A 701 17.40 -8.91 21.06
C PHE A 701 17.75 -7.73 20.12
N GLY A 702 18.84 -7.86 19.34
CA GLY A 702 19.31 -6.85 18.38
C GLY A 702 18.77 -7.01 16.95
N ALA A 703 17.94 -8.01 16.66
CA ALA A 703 17.33 -8.12 15.34
C ALA A 703 16.32 -6.97 15.16
N ALA A 704 16.66 -6.02 14.27
CA ALA A 704 15.77 -4.95 13.85
C ALA A 704 14.39 -5.54 13.54
N LEU A 705 13.35 -4.97 14.14
CA LEU A 705 11.97 -5.39 13.93
C LEU A 705 11.69 -5.48 12.42
N PRO A 706 11.06 -6.57 11.95
CA PRO A 706 10.68 -6.64 10.55
C PRO A 706 9.74 -5.45 10.27
N LYS A 707 10.16 -4.59 9.35
CA LYS A 707 9.40 -3.41 8.99
C LYS A 707 8.04 -3.83 8.44
N THR A 708 7.01 -3.03 8.74
CA THR A 708 5.63 -3.31 8.34
C THR A 708 5.09 -2.19 7.47
N SER A 709 4.18 -2.52 6.56
CA SER A 709 3.50 -1.50 5.75
C SER A 709 2.75 -0.50 6.63
N CYS A 710 2.86 0.78 6.29
CA CYS A 710 2.26 1.91 7.01
C CYS A 710 1.71 2.93 6.02
N ILE A 711 1.05 3.96 6.53
CA ILE A 711 0.71 5.15 5.74
C ILE A 711 1.75 6.22 6.07
N THR A 712 2.33 6.81 5.04
CA THR A 712 3.16 8.01 5.18
C THR A 712 2.47 9.20 4.54
N GLU A 713 2.36 10.30 5.29
CA GLU A 713 2.02 11.60 4.74
C GLU A 713 3.27 12.17 4.08
N GLN A 714 3.13 12.59 2.84
CA GLN A 714 4.18 13.20 2.05
C GLN A 714 3.76 14.62 1.71
N THR A 715 4.71 15.55 1.84
CA THR A 715 4.50 16.95 1.47
C THR A 715 5.47 17.29 0.34
N GLN A 716 4.95 17.91 -0.71
CA GLN A 716 5.78 18.44 -1.79
C GLN A 716 5.49 19.91 -2.00
N TYR A 717 6.55 20.67 -2.25
CA TYR A 717 6.49 22.10 -2.53
C TYR A 717 6.69 22.36 -4.03
N PHE A 718 6.08 23.42 -4.53
CA PHE A 718 6.21 23.90 -5.90
C PHE A 718 5.92 25.39 -5.97
N PHE A 719 6.29 26.04 -7.08
CA PHE A 719 5.95 27.44 -7.31
C PHE A 719 4.47 27.64 -7.67
N GLU A 720 3.77 28.42 -6.86
CA GLU A 720 2.36 28.75 -7.10
C GLU A 720 2.22 29.83 -8.17
N ASN A 721 2.83 30.98 -7.90
CA ASN A 721 2.69 32.21 -8.68
C ASN A 721 3.90 32.44 -9.61
N ASN A 722 3.68 33.12 -10.74
CA ASN A 722 4.69 33.43 -11.76
C ASN A 722 5.35 34.81 -11.59
N ASP A 723 5.00 35.54 -10.53
CA ASP A 723 5.66 36.81 -10.19
C ASP A 723 7.17 36.60 -9.98
N LYS A 724 7.95 37.59 -10.41
CA LYS A 724 9.42 37.50 -10.40
C LYS A 724 10.03 37.84 -9.05
N SER A 725 9.47 38.82 -8.36
CA SER A 725 10.06 39.40 -7.17
C SER A 725 9.08 39.39 -6.00
N PHE A 726 9.59 39.03 -4.82
CA PHE A 726 8.84 39.00 -3.57
C PHE A 726 9.69 39.68 -2.50
N GLY A 727 9.09 40.57 -1.73
CA GLY A 727 9.78 41.27 -0.64
C GLY A 727 8.88 41.35 0.58
N GLY A 728 9.44 41.10 1.75
CA GLY A 728 8.67 41.07 2.97
C GLY A 728 9.52 41.22 4.21
N ILE A 729 8.85 41.36 5.34
CA ILE A 729 9.46 41.39 6.66
C ILE A 729 8.98 40.16 7.43
N VAL A 730 9.92 39.40 7.99
CA VAL A 730 9.66 38.32 8.93
C VAL A 730 9.61 38.91 10.33
N ASP A 731 8.39 39.14 10.83
CA ASP A 731 8.18 39.59 12.20
C ASP A 731 8.19 38.40 13.16
N CYS A 732 9.19 38.36 14.03
CA CYS A 732 9.25 37.46 15.18
C CYS A 732 9.00 38.28 16.46
N ILE A 733 8.71 37.59 17.58
CA ILE A 733 8.20 38.23 18.81
C ILE A 733 9.04 39.45 19.26
N ASN A 734 10.36 39.42 19.07
CA ASN A 734 11.29 40.47 19.52
C ASN A 734 12.18 41.06 18.40
N CYS A 735 11.96 40.71 17.14
CA CYS A 735 12.82 41.15 16.04
C CYS A 735 12.07 41.15 14.71
N SER A 736 12.59 41.90 13.75
CA SER A 736 12.14 41.86 12.36
C SER A 736 13.33 41.53 11.46
N ARG A 737 13.17 40.64 10.49
CA ARG A 737 14.17 40.35 9.45
C ARG A 737 13.60 40.73 8.10
N LEU A 738 14.29 41.61 7.37
CA LEU A 738 13.91 41.92 5.99
C LEU A 738 14.42 40.81 5.07
N TYR A 739 13.62 40.44 4.08
CA TYR A 739 14.04 39.54 3.02
C TYR A 739 13.53 39.99 1.65
N HIS A 740 14.28 39.58 0.63
CA HIS A 740 13.95 39.76 -0.76
C HIS A 740 14.25 38.48 -1.52
N ALA A 741 13.29 37.99 -2.29
CA ALA A 741 13.37 36.77 -3.08
C ALA A 741 13.09 37.11 -4.55
N GLU A 742 14.01 36.74 -5.43
CA GLU A 742 13.95 37.00 -6.88
C GLU A 742 14.10 35.68 -7.64
N LYS A 743 13.13 35.36 -8.50
CA LYS A 743 13.19 34.19 -9.38
C LYS A 743 14.15 34.42 -10.53
N ILE A 744 15.06 33.49 -10.75
CA ILE A 744 16.02 33.55 -11.85
C ILE A 744 15.29 33.18 -13.15
N SER A 745 15.43 34.02 -14.17
CA SER A 745 14.76 33.79 -15.46
C SER A 745 15.33 32.56 -16.17
N ASN A 746 14.47 31.81 -16.88
CA ASN A 746 14.80 30.59 -17.63
C ASN A 746 15.33 29.41 -16.79
N THR A 747 15.07 29.39 -15.48
CA THR A 747 15.40 28.26 -14.59
C THR A 747 14.28 28.03 -13.56
N ASN A 748 14.38 26.95 -12.77
CA ASN A 748 13.55 26.69 -11.59
C ASN A 748 14.15 27.26 -10.29
N LEU A 749 15.09 28.20 -10.37
CA LEU A 749 15.81 28.72 -9.21
C LEU A 749 15.20 30.01 -8.67
N VAL A 750 15.23 30.16 -7.35
CA VAL A 750 14.96 31.41 -6.65
C VAL A 750 16.17 31.82 -5.82
N PHE A 751 16.59 33.07 -6.00
CA PHE A 751 17.63 33.70 -5.20
C PHE A 751 16.98 34.46 -4.05
N ILE A 752 17.43 34.22 -2.81
CA ILE A 752 16.87 34.85 -1.62
C ILE A 752 18.01 35.51 -0.84
N ILE A 753 17.82 36.79 -0.52
CA ILE A 753 18.67 37.56 0.37
C ILE A 753 17.86 37.96 1.60
N SER A 754 18.40 37.71 2.79
CA SER A 754 17.73 38.03 4.05
C SER A 754 18.70 38.53 5.09
N ASP A 755 18.20 39.29 6.07
CA ASP A 755 18.96 39.57 7.29
C ASP A 755 19.30 38.26 8.00
N SER A 756 20.47 38.21 8.62
CA SER A 756 20.94 36.95 9.16
C SER A 756 20.06 36.38 10.28
N GLN A 757 19.89 35.05 10.26
CA GLN A 757 19.26 34.30 11.35
C GLN A 757 19.96 34.53 12.71
N LEU A 758 21.27 34.81 12.73
CA LEU A 758 22.01 35.06 13.97
C LEU A 758 21.57 36.34 14.68
N LEU A 759 21.08 37.33 13.93
CA LEU A 759 20.56 38.59 14.49
C LEU A 759 19.24 38.38 15.23
N CYS A 760 18.52 37.30 14.92
CA CYS A 760 17.30 36.95 15.62
C CYS A 760 17.07 35.45 15.81
N ARG A 761 17.40 34.97 17.01
CA ARG A 761 17.20 33.59 17.44
C ARG A 761 15.82 33.30 18.03
N SER A 762 14.96 34.30 18.18
CA SER A 762 13.65 34.18 18.84
C SER A 762 12.50 33.81 17.89
N CYS A 763 12.80 33.48 16.64
CA CYS A 763 11.80 33.03 15.68
C CYS A 763 11.32 31.60 15.98
N ASP A 764 10.11 31.30 15.53
CA ASP A 764 9.35 30.09 15.85
C ASP A 764 10.17 28.81 15.58
N PRO A 765 10.48 27.99 16.60
CA PRO A 765 11.53 26.97 16.50
C PRO A 765 11.05 25.66 15.86
N LYS A 766 9.77 25.56 15.44
CA LYS A 766 9.22 24.32 14.90
C LYS A 766 9.68 24.13 13.45
N PRO A 767 10.57 23.16 13.18
CA PRO A 767 11.06 22.91 11.83
C PRO A 767 9.90 22.49 10.93
N LEU A 768 9.88 23.01 9.70
CA LEU A 768 9.03 22.46 8.65
C LEU A 768 9.85 21.36 7.98
N MET A 769 9.43 20.12 8.15
CA MET A 769 10.10 18.97 7.53
C MET A 769 9.37 18.58 6.25
N GLN A 770 10.13 18.35 5.19
CA GLN A 770 9.64 17.73 3.96
C GLN A 770 10.20 16.31 3.91
N ALA A 771 9.47 15.38 4.52
CA ALA A 771 9.84 13.97 4.58
C ALA A 771 8.59 13.11 4.61
N GLU A 772 8.72 11.84 4.25
CA GLU A 772 7.71 10.83 4.52
C GLU A 772 7.53 10.69 6.03
N LYS A 773 6.38 11.14 6.52
CA LYS A 773 6.06 11.07 7.95
C LYS A 773 4.99 10.01 8.18
N PRO A 774 5.22 9.02 9.08
CA PRO A 774 4.19 8.08 9.45
C PRO A 774 2.95 8.81 9.98
N ASP A 775 1.78 8.48 9.45
CA ASP A 775 0.50 9.07 9.84
C ASP A 775 -0.60 8.00 9.98
N GLU A 776 -1.65 8.31 10.74
CA GLU A 776 -2.83 7.43 10.82
C GLU A 776 -3.72 7.53 9.56
N GLY A 777 -3.47 8.51 8.68
CA GLY A 777 -4.17 8.75 7.43
C GLY A 777 -5.47 9.55 7.61
N PRO A 778 -6.22 9.80 6.53
CA PRO A 778 -7.49 10.51 6.60
C PRO A 778 -8.49 9.72 7.44
N ASN A 779 -9.30 10.43 8.25
CA ASN A 779 -10.21 9.81 9.18
C ASN A 779 -11.31 9.02 8.44
N PRO A 780 -11.38 7.67 8.56
CA PRO A 780 -12.34 6.86 7.81
C PRO A 780 -13.79 7.20 8.19
N CYS A 781 -14.03 7.69 9.42
CA CYS A 781 -15.35 8.09 9.89
C CYS A 781 -15.91 9.31 9.13
N GLU A 782 -15.04 10.15 8.55
CA GLU A 782 -15.44 11.31 7.75
C GLU A 782 -15.59 10.93 6.28
N MET A 783 -14.64 10.15 5.74
CA MET A 783 -14.68 9.66 4.35
C MET A 783 -15.97 8.88 4.05
N VAL A 784 -16.44 8.07 4.99
CA VAL A 784 -17.65 7.26 4.80
C VAL A 784 -18.93 8.10 4.72
N LYS A 785 -18.95 9.34 5.22
CA LYS A 785 -20.13 10.23 5.08
C LYS A 785 -20.34 10.66 3.64
N GLN A 786 -19.26 10.80 2.87
CA GLN A 786 -19.25 11.12 1.45
C GLN A 786 -18.35 10.12 0.73
N PRO A 787 -18.79 8.86 0.58
CA PRO A 787 -17.97 7.84 -0.03
C PRO A 787 -17.75 8.13 -1.51
N ARG A 788 -16.60 7.69 -2.04
CA ARG A 788 -16.31 7.75 -3.48
C ARG A 788 -17.36 6.94 -4.26
N TYR A 789 -17.66 7.42 -5.48
CA TYR A 789 -18.59 6.74 -6.38
C TYR A 789 -18.02 5.40 -6.84
N ARG A 790 -18.89 4.41 -6.99
CA ARG A 790 -18.59 3.05 -7.46
C ARG A 790 -19.84 2.37 -7.98
N LYS A 791 -19.64 1.34 -8.80
CA LYS A 791 -20.70 0.50 -9.34
C LYS A 791 -20.54 -0.91 -8.79
N GLY A 792 -21.59 -1.43 -8.12
CA GLY A 792 -21.60 -2.82 -7.65
C GLY A 792 -21.92 -3.80 -8.77
N PRO A 793 -21.79 -5.12 -8.51
CA PRO A 793 -22.15 -6.15 -9.48
C PRO A 793 -23.62 -6.05 -9.92
N GLU A 794 -23.89 -6.29 -11.20
CA GLU A 794 -25.25 -6.20 -11.75
C GLU A 794 -26.14 -7.38 -11.33
N ILE A 795 -25.55 -8.56 -11.13
CA ILE A 795 -26.26 -9.80 -10.82
C ILE A 795 -25.98 -10.20 -9.38
N CYS A 796 -27.05 -10.43 -8.63
CA CYS A 796 -27.02 -10.96 -7.28
C CYS A 796 -27.85 -12.26 -7.22
N PHE A 797 -27.33 -13.27 -6.53
CA PHE A 797 -28.03 -14.52 -6.24
C PHE A 797 -28.26 -14.63 -4.72
N ASP A 798 -29.47 -14.33 -4.25
CA ASP A 798 -29.81 -14.26 -2.82
C ASP A 798 -31.01 -15.12 -2.41
N GLU A 799 -32.01 -15.25 -3.29
CA GLU A 799 -33.25 -15.98 -3.00
C GLU A 799 -33.66 -16.94 -4.12
N ALA A 800 -33.94 -18.19 -3.74
CA ALA A 800 -34.58 -19.16 -4.60
C ALA A 800 -35.80 -19.79 -3.88
N LYS A 801 -36.96 -19.84 -4.55
CA LYS A 801 -38.18 -20.42 -3.96
C LYS A 801 -38.06 -21.90 -3.61
N GLN A 802 -37.12 -22.61 -4.24
CA GLN A 802 -36.87 -24.04 -4.07
C GLN A 802 -35.71 -24.34 -3.10
N GLU A 803 -35.16 -23.32 -2.45
CA GLU A 803 -34.07 -23.46 -1.49
C GLU A 803 -34.48 -24.35 -0.30
N ASP A 804 -33.57 -25.24 0.11
CA ASP A 804 -33.75 -26.03 1.31
C ASP A 804 -33.32 -25.21 2.54
N SER A 805 -34.32 -24.76 3.29
CA SER A 805 -34.12 -24.03 4.55
C SER A 805 -34.29 -24.92 5.78
N ALA A 806 -34.45 -26.24 5.62
CA ALA A 806 -34.69 -27.14 6.75
C ALA A 806 -33.40 -27.52 7.50
N ASP A 807 -32.25 -27.42 6.84
CA ASP A 807 -30.95 -27.70 7.45
C ASP A 807 -30.38 -26.45 8.13
N CYS A 808 -30.36 -26.45 9.47
CA CYS A 808 -30.04 -25.29 10.31
C CYS A 808 -29.13 -25.61 11.51
N GLY A 809 -28.25 -26.59 11.38
CA GLY A 809 -27.23 -26.92 12.40
C GLY A 809 -27.40 -28.34 12.94
N GLY A 810 -26.74 -29.30 12.27
CA GLY A 810 -26.66 -30.67 12.74
C GLY A 810 -25.62 -30.81 13.85
N ALA A 811 -26.03 -30.86 15.11
CA ALA A 811 -25.27 -31.66 16.05
C ALA A 811 -25.36 -33.09 15.53
N SER A 812 -24.26 -33.68 15.10
CA SER A 812 -24.14 -35.13 14.93
C SER A 812 -24.22 -35.79 16.31
N GLY A 813 -25.38 -35.68 16.95
CA GLY A 813 -25.77 -36.53 18.03
C GLY A 813 -25.97 -37.89 17.39
N LEU A 814 -25.00 -38.79 17.60
CA LEU A 814 -25.25 -40.21 17.49
C LEU A 814 -26.45 -40.49 18.39
N SER A 815 -27.66 -40.57 17.84
CA SER A 815 -28.81 -41.08 18.54
C SER A 815 -28.51 -42.57 18.74
N PRO A 816 -28.16 -43.04 19.95
CA PRO A 816 -27.93 -44.46 20.13
C PRO A 816 -29.26 -45.15 19.80
N SER A 817 -29.22 -46.15 18.91
CA SER A 817 -30.44 -46.87 18.60
C SER A 817 -31.00 -47.44 19.91
N LEU A 818 -32.30 -47.26 20.15
CA LEU A 818 -32.99 -47.76 21.34
C LEU A 818 -32.73 -49.27 21.53
N TRP A 819 -32.60 -50.00 20.42
CA TRP A 819 -32.22 -51.41 20.38
C TRP A 819 -30.80 -51.69 20.89
N SER A 820 -29.82 -50.84 20.55
CA SER A 820 -28.45 -50.97 21.05
C SER A 820 -28.38 -50.74 22.56
N MET A 821 -29.12 -49.75 23.07
CA MET A 821 -29.20 -49.47 24.51
C MET A 821 -29.89 -50.61 25.27
N VAL A 822 -31.00 -51.12 24.75
CA VAL A 822 -31.71 -52.28 25.34
C VAL A 822 -30.87 -53.54 25.28
N ALA A 823 -30.13 -53.79 24.19
CA ALA A 823 -29.22 -54.93 24.08
C ALA A 823 -28.08 -54.85 25.10
N ILE A 824 -27.47 -53.67 25.28
CA ILE A 824 -26.40 -53.45 26.26
C ILE A 824 -26.93 -53.61 27.69
N GLN A 825 -28.12 -53.07 28.00
CA GLN A 825 -28.78 -53.30 29.29
C GLN A 825 -29.13 -54.76 29.54
N SER A 826 -29.55 -55.50 28.49
CA SER A 826 -29.86 -56.93 28.59
C SER A 826 -28.60 -57.75 28.83
N VAL A 827 -27.48 -57.41 28.18
CA VAL A 827 -26.16 -58.03 28.41
C VAL A 827 -25.64 -57.73 29.82
N LEU A 828 -25.82 -56.50 30.31
CA LEU A 828 -25.47 -56.12 31.69
C LEU A 828 -26.32 -56.83 32.74
N LEU A 829 -27.63 -56.99 32.49
CA LEU A 829 -28.54 -57.77 33.33
C LEU A 829 -28.16 -59.26 33.32
N TRP A 830 -27.77 -59.80 32.17
CA TRP A 830 -27.31 -61.18 32.06
C TRP A 830 -26.01 -61.42 32.85
N LEU A 831 -25.03 -60.51 32.75
CA LEU A 831 -23.79 -60.55 33.53
C LEU A 831 -24.02 -60.44 35.05
N LEU A 832 -25.00 -59.64 35.49
CA LEU A 832 -25.36 -59.52 36.91
C LEU A 832 -26.14 -60.75 37.44
N SER A 833 -26.87 -61.46 36.58
CA SER A 833 -27.58 -62.68 36.93
C SER A 833 -26.71 -63.95 36.97
N GLY A 834 -25.50 -63.89 36.39
CA GLY A 834 -24.56 -65.00 36.25
C GLY A 834 -23.57 -65.18 37.41
N SER A 835 -23.99 -65.00 38.66
CA SER A 835 -23.18 -65.38 39.83
C SER A 835 -24.05 -65.66 41.05
N ARG A 836 -24.83 -66.74 40.97
CA ARG A 836 -25.32 -67.52 42.12
C ARG A 836 -26.03 -68.76 41.60
N HIS A 837 -25.27 -69.85 41.36
CA HIS A 837 -25.65 -71.23 41.66
C HIS A 837 -24.60 -72.21 41.11
N CYS A 838 -23.75 -72.73 42.01
CA CYS A 838 -23.49 -74.17 42.15
C CYS A 838 -22.68 -74.40 43.44
N GLN A 839 -23.34 -75.02 44.43
CA GLN A 839 -22.75 -75.66 45.61
C GLN A 839 -22.65 -77.17 45.33
N LEU A 840 -21.47 -77.76 45.57
CA LEU A 840 -21.23 -78.97 46.37
C LEU A 840 -19.75 -79.38 46.26
#